data_AF-A0AAV7ZVE8-F1
#
_entry.id   AF-A0AAV7ZVE8-F1
#
_cell.length_a   1.000
_cell.length_b   1.000
_cell.length_c   1.000
_cell.angle_alpha   90.00
_cell.angle_beta   90.00
_cell.angle_gamma   90.00
#
_symmetry.space_group_name_H-M   'P 1'
#
loop_
_entity.id
_entity.type
_entity.pdbx_description
1 polymer ?
#
loop_
_entity_poly.entity_id
_entity_poly.type
_entity_poly.pdbx_seq_one_letter_code
_entity_poly.pdbx_strand_id
1 'polypeptide(L)'
;MGDLLRSTEMTLVQFLIQHSAVHETVHEIGLKGIVDFVDLNENLSAFQRPFINEVKRLDLLEKKLNFFQTSLNEAGPLPKQVLDFGNKGEIALENREEIDEIGKENIMEVDLDELETQLEETENDLNELLNNENELETQFIHLLENKSVAKSSGELFHQQTNDFFRVGSNMDDERKPLIEDNYGIGLNFLSGSIVRERIVILERILWRSTRGNMYLKWNEIKKPIKDLKTRKFVHKVAFVVFYQGEKIGEKIQKICQSLGSHLFNISENETERDDLINNLTEQINGLSVVLNKSRSLRINSLDRIKKILPYWYERIKKEKAIYNIMNCFKDDMSKNSLIAQGWLPKDQLEDLKISLHKATESVGSRIPTVTEEINFLNQNITPPTHFRITQFQKGFQAITESYAIANYQEINPSPFNIITFPFLFAVMFGDLGHGLLMTIFSLFVFKKIDKIKKMARKDEIVKLLYDGRFIILMMGLFSMFTGLIYNEIFAVPMDLFGTCWTPRKNSTVLDLKSKNCCYPFGVDPSWADTTTELLNSNSLKMKLSVLFGIIQMVLGIILSLFNHIHFKQFLNIWFEFIPEILLLLSFFGYMCFLIIYKWLTNWNHREGQTGGIILITTLINFFLKPGTVAKDQQIYKHQDKVQSILAIIFVLSIPLMLIPKPFILRHRWKKKQRNKNGYIQINGSDDDDDENGKSNKQEEKFEFGEVFIHQMIHTIEFVLGSISNTASYLRLWALSLAHSQLSKVFWQMIFLFTLRINIPGTVAIGFCIWACTTFVVLMIMESLSAFLHALRLHWVEFNNKFYKGEYAIKFVPFNYKQIEAEANDLRD
;
A
#
# COMPACT_ATOMS: atom_id res chain seq x y z
N MET A 1 -27.34 16.14 3.15
CA MET A 1 -26.53 16.51 1.95
C MET A 1 -25.39 17.50 2.26
N GLY A 2 -25.35 18.16 3.42
CA GLY A 2 -24.26 19.10 3.79
C GLY A 2 -22.94 18.46 4.24
N ASP A 3 -22.96 17.19 4.66
CA ASP A 3 -21.83 16.51 5.33
C ASP A 3 -20.67 16.10 4.41
N LEU A 4 -20.78 16.36 3.09
CA LEU A 4 -19.72 16.07 2.14
C LEU A 4 -18.72 17.22 2.01
N LEU A 5 -19.21 18.46 2.13
CA LEU A 5 -18.40 19.65 1.91
C LEU A 5 -17.48 19.95 3.10
N ARG A 6 -17.89 19.55 4.32
CA ARG A 6 -17.16 19.76 5.58
C ARG A 6 -17.25 18.51 6.44
N SER A 7 -16.38 18.41 7.45
CA SER A 7 -16.41 17.31 8.41
C SER A 7 -17.69 17.32 9.23
N THR A 8 -18.13 16.14 9.69
CA THR A 8 -19.29 16.02 10.57
C THR A 8 -19.04 16.69 11.92
N GLU A 9 -20.10 17.21 12.54
CA GLU A 9 -20.00 17.73 13.90
C GLU A 9 -19.73 16.59 14.89
N MET A 10 -18.80 16.82 15.81
CA MET A 10 -18.34 15.84 16.79
C MET A 10 -18.78 16.30 18.18
N THR A 11 -18.91 15.34 19.08
CA THR A 11 -19.20 15.46 20.52
C THR A 11 -18.19 14.62 21.28
N LEU A 12 -17.59 15.20 22.32
CA LEU A 12 -16.80 14.44 23.28
C LEU A 12 -17.74 13.96 24.38
N VAL A 13 -17.86 12.65 24.52
CA VAL A 13 -18.71 12.01 25.52
C VAL A 13 -17.82 11.39 26.59
N GLN A 14 -18.16 11.64 27.86
CA GLN A 14 -17.57 10.92 28.97
C GLN A 14 -18.49 9.78 29.40
N PHE A 15 -17.91 8.60 29.53
CA PHE A 15 -18.56 7.39 30.01
C PHE A 15 -18.12 7.14 31.44
N LEU A 16 -19.09 6.86 32.31
CA LEU A 16 -18.84 6.28 33.63
C LEU A 16 -19.38 4.85 33.64
N ILE A 17 -18.47 3.88 33.66
CA ILE A 17 -18.76 2.46 33.46
C ILE A 17 -18.38 1.68 34.72
N GLN A 18 -19.27 0.83 35.23
CA GLN A 18 -18.92 -0.08 36.33
C GLN A 18 -17.97 -1.18 35.87
N HIS A 19 -17.01 -1.57 36.72
CA HIS A 19 -16.03 -2.62 36.42
C HIS A 19 -16.64 -3.92 35.88
N SER A 20 -17.81 -4.35 36.37
CA SER A 20 -18.49 -5.57 35.90
C SER A 20 -19.08 -5.49 34.50
N ALA A 21 -19.35 -4.29 33.99
CA ALA A 21 -19.99 -4.07 32.69
C ALA A 21 -19.03 -3.50 31.63
N VAL A 22 -17.74 -3.28 31.97
CA VAL A 22 -16.79 -2.65 31.05
C VAL A 22 -16.58 -3.49 29.80
N HIS A 23 -16.36 -4.79 29.96
CA HIS A 23 -16.07 -5.68 28.85
C HIS A 23 -17.22 -5.70 27.84
N GLU A 24 -18.44 -5.92 28.31
CA GLU A 24 -19.66 -5.96 27.50
C GLU A 24 -19.98 -4.61 26.83
N THR A 25 -19.81 -3.50 27.57
CA THR A 25 -20.05 -2.17 27.00
C THR A 25 -19.06 -1.84 25.88
N VAL A 26 -17.78 -2.18 26.04
CA VAL A 26 -16.78 -2.02 24.99
C VAL A 26 -17.08 -2.96 23.81
N HIS A 27 -17.58 -4.17 24.08
CA HIS A 27 -17.99 -5.10 23.05
C HIS A 27 -19.10 -4.53 22.15
N GLU A 28 -20.21 -4.08 22.75
CA GLU A 28 -21.34 -3.45 22.05
C GLU A 28 -20.93 -2.18 21.28
N ILE A 29 -20.08 -1.34 21.87
CA ILE A 29 -19.54 -0.16 21.18
C ILE A 29 -18.71 -0.57 19.96
N GLY A 30 -17.90 -1.63 20.09
CA GLY A 30 -17.07 -2.16 18.99
C GLY A 30 -17.89 -2.77 17.84
N LEU A 31 -19.04 -3.38 18.14
CA LEU A 31 -19.97 -3.91 17.11
C LEU A 31 -20.55 -2.77 16.26
N LYS A 32 -20.91 -1.64 16.90
CA LYS A 32 -21.42 -0.46 16.19
C LYS A 32 -20.32 0.28 15.45
N GLY A 33 -19.17 0.44 16.09
CA GLY A 33 -18.00 1.11 15.54
C GLY A 33 -18.19 2.60 15.33
N ILE A 34 -18.67 3.29 16.37
CA ILE A 34 -19.03 4.71 16.34
C ILE A 34 -18.17 5.60 17.24
N VAL A 35 -17.44 5.05 18.22
CA VAL A 35 -16.65 5.83 19.18
C VAL A 35 -15.16 5.71 18.87
N ASP A 36 -14.46 6.84 18.91
CA ASP A 36 -12.99 6.92 18.90
C ASP A 36 -12.51 7.32 20.30
N PHE A 37 -11.85 6.41 21.02
CA PHE A 37 -11.49 6.59 22.42
C PHE A 37 -10.23 7.43 22.57
N VAL A 38 -10.26 8.37 23.53
CA VAL A 38 -9.10 9.16 23.91
C VAL A 38 -8.32 8.42 24.99
N ASP A 39 -6.99 8.35 24.85
CA ASP A 39 -6.13 7.79 25.88
C ASP A 39 -6.06 8.75 27.08
N LEU A 40 -6.66 8.37 28.20
CA LEU A 40 -6.62 9.15 29.43
C LEU A 40 -5.34 8.90 30.25
N ASN A 41 -4.58 7.86 29.88
CA ASN A 41 -3.43 7.34 30.60
C ASN A 41 -2.11 7.56 29.83
N GLU A 42 -1.99 8.64 29.04
CA GLU A 42 -0.77 8.94 28.26
C GLU A 42 0.48 9.08 29.16
N ASN A 43 0.31 9.52 30.40
CA ASN A 43 1.41 9.69 31.36
C ASN A 43 1.93 8.36 31.94
N LEU A 44 1.22 7.25 31.74
CA LEU A 44 1.61 5.93 32.26
C LEU A 44 2.33 5.12 31.19
N SER A 45 3.42 4.46 31.58
CA SER A 45 4.09 3.51 30.70
C SER A 45 3.20 2.29 30.42
N ALA A 46 3.41 1.61 29.27
CA ALA A 46 2.61 0.45 28.86
C ALA A 46 2.54 -0.67 29.92
N PHE A 47 3.57 -0.82 30.77
CA PHE A 47 3.62 -1.83 31.83
C PHE A 47 2.84 -1.47 33.09
N GLN A 48 2.56 -0.18 33.30
CA GLN A 48 1.83 0.33 34.47
C GLN A 48 0.31 0.41 34.23
N ARG A 49 -0.15 0.06 33.02
CA ARG A 49 -1.57 0.06 32.67
C ARG A 49 -2.30 -1.10 33.36
N PRO A 50 -3.57 -0.92 33.76
CA PRO A 50 -4.29 -1.86 34.62
C PRO A 50 -4.50 -3.24 33.99
N PHE A 51 -4.78 -3.32 32.67
CA PHE A 51 -5.13 -4.57 31.98
C PHE A 51 -3.97 -5.16 31.14
N ILE A 52 -2.73 -4.99 31.58
CA ILE A 52 -1.57 -5.49 30.84
C ILE A 52 -1.40 -7.01 30.94
N ASN A 53 -1.86 -7.62 32.04
CA ASN A 53 -1.72 -9.06 32.27
C ASN A 53 -2.63 -9.85 31.32
N GLU A 54 -3.85 -9.35 31.08
CA GLU A 54 -4.80 -9.90 30.13
C GLU A 54 -4.29 -9.75 28.69
N VAL A 55 -3.72 -8.60 28.33
CA VAL A 55 -3.10 -8.42 27.00
C VAL A 55 -1.93 -9.39 26.80
N LYS A 56 -1.07 -9.58 27.81
CA LYS A 56 0.03 -10.56 27.76
C LYS A 56 -0.49 -12.00 27.62
N ARG A 57 -1.57 -12.35 28.32
CA ARG A 57 -2.23 -13.67 28.20
C ARG A 57 -2.70 -13.89 26.77
N LEU A 58 -3.39 -12.92 26.18
CA LEU A 58 -3.87 -13.00 24.79
C LEU A 58 -2.72 -13.00 23.76
N ASP A 59 -1.62 -12.31 24.02
CA ASP A 59 -0.41 -12.36 23.19
C ASP A 59 0.22 -13.76 23.17
N LEU A 60 0.18 -14.49 24.29
CA LEU A 60 0.64 -15.88 24.33
C LEU A 60 -0.29 -16.78 23.52
N LEU A 61 -1.61 -16.61 23.62
CA LEU A 61 -2.57 -17.35 22.80
C LEU A 61 -2.40 -17.05 21.30
N GLU A 62 -2.15 -15.79 20.93
CA GLU A 62 -1.87 -15.40 19.54
C GLU A 62 -0.60 -16.08 19.01
N LYS A 63 0.44 -16.25 19.85
CA LYS A 63 1.64 -17.02 19.47
C LYS A 63 1.33 -18.50 19.22
N LYS A 64 0.47 -19.12 20.02
CA LYS A 64 0.01 -20.51 19.81
C LYS A 64 -0.76 -20.65 18.49
N LEU A 65 -1.63 -19.69 18.17
CA LEU A 65 -2.32 -19.67 16.86
C LEU A 65 -1.35 -19.52 15.68
N ASN A 66 -0.36 -18.64 15.80
CA ASN A 66 0.68 -18.48 14.77
C ASN A 66 1.50 -19.76 14.59
N PHE A 67 1.78 -20.49 15.68
CA PHE A 67 2.40 -21.81 15.60
C PHE A 67 1.56 -22.77 14.74
N PHE A 68 0.25 -22.90 14.99
CA PHE A 68 -0.62 -23.73 14.15
C PHE A 68 -0.61 -23.30 12.67
N GLN A 69 -0.61 -22.00 12.40
CA GLN A 69 -0.52 -21.48 11.03
C GLN A 69 0.81 -21.87 10.36
N THR A 70 1.94 -21.78 11.09
CA THR A 70 3.23 -22.25 10.57
C THR A 70 3.23 -23.75 10.30
N SER A 71 2.67 -24.56 11.20
CA SER A 71 2.57 -26.01 11.03
C SER A 71 1.68 -26.40 9.82
N LEU A 72 0.60 -25.65 9.58
CA LEU A 72 -0.25 -25.81 8.40
C LEU A 72 0.50 -25.49 7.11
N ASN A 73 1.27 -24.40 7.09
CA ASN A 73 2.06 -24.00 5.93
C ASN A 73 3.17 -25.02 5.63
N GLU A 74 3.81 -25.59 6.65
CA GLU A 74 4.83 -26.63 6.50
C GLU A 74 4.27 -27.94 5.95
N ALA A 75 3.02 -28.28 6.24
CA ALA A 75 2.37 -29.51 5.75
C ALA A 75 2.07 -29.48 4.24
N GLY A 76 2.13 -28.30 3.59
CA GLY A 76 1.79 -28.13 2.18
C GLY A 76 0.28 -28.28 1.91
N PRO A 77 -0.15 -28.38 0.64
CA PRO A 77 -1.55 -28.56 0.32
C PRO A 77 -2.03 -29.91 0.84
N LEU A 78 -2.81 -29.87 1.93
CA LEU A 78 -3.52 -31.03 2.46
C LEU A 78 -4.34 -31.65 1.33
N PRO A 79 -4.36 -33.00 1.20
CA PRO A 79 -5.18 -33.65 0.20
C PRO A 79 -6.63 -33.19 0.40
N LYS A 80 -7.20 -32.55 -0.62
CA LYS A 80 -8.64 -32.30 -0.67
C LYS A 80 -9.29 -33.67 -0.59
N GLN A 81 -9.81 -34.05 0.57
CA GLN A 81 -10.71 -35.18 0.63
C GLN A 81 -11.86 -34.83 -0.31
N VAL A 82 -11.92 -35.59 -1.41
CA VAL A 82 -13.06 -35.66 -2.30
C VAL A 82 -14.21 -36.16 -1.42
N LEU A 83 -15.01 -35.22 -0.91
CA LEU A 83 -16.37 -35.52 -0.49
C LEU A 83 -17.13 -35.78 -1.79
N ASP A 84 -17.00 -37.01 -2.28
CA ASP A 84 -17.87 -37.59 -3.29
C ASP A 84 -19.21 -37.90 -2.60
N PHE A 85 -19.96 -36.84 -2.27
CA PHE A 85 -21.40 -36.93 -2.23
C PHE A 85 -21.89 -36.61 -3.63
N GLY A 86 -22.06 -37.68 -4.40
CA GLY A 86 -22.58 -37.61 -5.76
C GLY A 86 -23.91 -36.87 -5.83
N ASN A 87 -24.03 -36.08 -6.90
CA ASN A 87 -25.28 -35.60 -7.51
C ASN A 87 -26.20 -34.71 -6.66
N LYS A 88 -25.86 -33.43 -6.58
CA LYS A 88 -26.52 -32.34 -7.36
C LYS A 88 -25.96 -31.00 -6.86
N GLY A 89 -25.20 -30.34 -7.73
CA GLY A 89 -24.86 -28.93 -7.56
C GLY A 89 -26.13 -28.10 -7.69
N GLU A 90 -26.61 -27.59 -6.56
CA GLU A 90 -27.47 -26.41 -6.38
C GLU A 90 -28.00 -26.28 -4.93
N ILE A 91 -27.80 -27.28 -4.06
CA ILE A 91 -28.34 -27.28 -2.68
C ILE A 91 -27.30 -26.86 -1.61
N ALA A 92 -26.05 -26.55 -1.99
CA ALA A 92 -24.96 -26.27 -1.04
C ALA A 92 -24.86 -24.80 -0.55
N LEU A 93 -25.84 -23.94 -0.85
CA LEU A 93 -25.88 -22.56 -0.35
C LEU A 93 -26.75 -22.42 0.91
N GLU A 94 -27.74 -23.28 1.13
CA GLU A 94 -28.64 -23.19 2.28
C GLU A 94 -28.02 -23.81 3.56
N ASN A 95 -27.29 -24.92 3.44
CA ASN A 95 -26.67 -25.58 4.61
C ASN A 95 -25.39 -24.90 5.12
N ARG A 96 -24.92 -23.83 4.46
CA ARG A 96 -23.76 -23.05 4.91
C ARG A 96 -24.14 -22.08 6.02
N GLU A 97 -25.38 -21.57 6.00
CA GLU A 97 -25.93 -20.70 7.02
C GLU A 97 -26.26 -21.49 8.30
N GLU A 98 -26.79 -22.72 8.18
CA GLU A 98 -27.09 -23.56 9.35
C GLU A 98 -25.83 -24.04 10.11
N ILE A 99 -24.71 -24.29 9.42
CA ILE A 99 -23.43 -24.64 10.08
C ILE A 99 -22.73 -23.39 10.63
N ASP A 100 -22.88 -22.23 9.99
CA ASP A 100 -22.36 -20.95 10.48
C ASP A 100 -23.15 -20.41 11.69
N GLU A 101 -24.45 -20.74 11.83
CA GLU A 101 -25.27 -20.37 12.99
C GLU A 101 -25.00 -21.27 14.21
N ILE A 102 -24.93 -22.60 14.03
CA ILE A 102 -24.64 -23.54 15.12
C ILE A 102 -23.20 -23.36 15.66
N GLY A 103 -22.25 -22.92 14.83
CA GLY A 103 -20.90 -22.58 15.25
C GLY A 103 -20.75 -21.16 15.84
N LYS A 104 -21.62 -20.21 15.49
CA LYS A 104 -21.60 -18.87 16.08
C LYS A 104 -22.22 -18.84 17.47
N GLU A 105 -23.34 -19.53 17.67
CA GLU A 105 -24.01 -19.57 18.98
C GLU A 105 -23.17 -20.33 20.02
N ASN A 106 -22.54 -21.45 19.65
CA ASN A 106 -21.80 -22.29 20.61
C ASN A 106 -20.37 -21.81 20.96
N ILE A 107 -19.80 -20.81 20.28
CA ILE A 107 -18.41 -20.38 20.55
C ILE A 107 -18.34 -18.89 20.98
N MET A 108 -19.42 -18.10 20.83
CA MET A 108 -19.48 -16.76 21.43
C MET A 108 -19.65 -16.79 22.96
N GLU A 109 -20.18 -17.89 23.51
CA GLU A 109 -20.38 -18.10 24.96
C GLU A 109 -19.30 -18.94 25.65
N VAL A 110 -18.29 -19.44 24.93
CA VAL A 110 -17.20 -20.20 25.56
C VAL A 110 -16.29 -19.25 26.32
N ASP A 111 -16.12 -19.50 27.62
CA ASP A 111 -15.22 -18.75 28.48
C ASP A 111 -13.79 -18.78 27.91
N LEU A 112 -13.08 -17.65 28.01
CA LEU A 112 -11.68 -17.53 27.56
C LEU A 112 -10.78 -18.61 28.18
N ASP A 113 -11.11 -19.04 29.40
CA ASP A 113 -10.40 -20.08 30.13
C ASP A 113 -10.56 -21.46 29.47
N GLU A 114 -11.75 -21.81 29.00
CA GLU A 114 -12.00 -23.06 28.28
C GLU A 114 -11.29 -23.06 26.91
N LEU A 115 -11.32 -21.93 26.21
CA LEU A 115 -10.60 -21.77 24.94
C LEU A 115 -9.09 -21.92 25.12
N GLU A 116 -8.52 -21.39 26.20
CA GLU A 116 -7.10 -21.58 26.54
C GLU A 116 -6.78 -23.05 26.78
N THR A 117 -7.62 -23.77 27.54
CA THR A 117 -7.40 -25.21 27.77
C THR A 117 -7.44 -26.01 26.46
N GLN A 118 -8.39 -25.72 25.57
CA GLN A 118 -8.48 -26.39 24.27
C GLN A 118 -7.27 -26.08 23.38
N LEU A 119 -6.77 -24.84 23.38
CA LEU A 119 -5.57 -24.46 22.65
C LEU A 119 -4.33 -25.17 23.19
N GLU A 120 -4.20 -25.30 24.50
CA GLU A 120 -3.07 -25.99 25.14
C GLU A 120 -3.08 -27.49 24.86
N GLU A 121 -4.23 -28.14 24.99
CA GLU A 121 -4.37 -29.56 24.66
C GLU A 121 -4.02 -29.83 23.21
N THR A 122 -4.54 -29.02 22.27
CA THR A 122 -4.25 -29.19 20.85
C THR A 122 -2.80 -28.88 20.48
N GLU A 123 -2.15 -27.94 21.17
CA GLU A 123 -0.72 -27.67 21.01
C GLU A 123 0.13 -28.85 21.51
N ASN A 124 -0.18 -29.38 22.68
CA ASN A 124 0.51 -30.52 23.26
C ASN A 124 0.36 -31.75 22.35
N ASP A 125 -0.86 -32.07 21.91
CA ASP A 125 -1.15 -33.17 20.98
C ASP A 125 -0.32 -33.05 19.69
N LEU A 126 -0.27 -31.86 19.10
CA LEU A 126 0.51 -31.63 17.87
C LEU A 126 2.01 -31.75 18.11
N ASN A 127 2.53 -31.21 19.21
CA ASN A 127 3.93 -31.30 19.56
C ASN A 127 4.35 -32.75 19.83
N GLU A 128 3.51 -33.54 20.51
CA GLU A 128 3.72 -34.97 20.70
C GLU A 128 3.75 -35.72 19.38
N LEU A 129 2.78 -35.49 18.48
CA LEU A 129 2.78 -36.10 17.15
C LEU A 129 4.02 -35.72 16.34
N LEU A 130 4.46 -34.48 16.41
CA LEU A 130 5.62 -33.96 15.68
C LEU A 130 6.93 -34.55 16.25
N ASN A 131 7.07 -34.65 17.57
CA ASN A 131 8.21 -35.29 18.21
C ASN A 131 8.30 -36.77 17.84
N ASN A 132 7.17 -37.49 17.93
CA ASN A 132 7.08 -38.90 17.54
C ASN A 132 7.42 -39.09 16.05
N GLU A 133 6.93 -38.22 15.15
CA GLU A 133 7.28 -38.28 13.72
C GLU A 133 8.77 -38.01 13.50
N ASN A 134 9.35 -37.03 14.17
CA ASN A 134 10.78 -36.73 14.07
C ASN A 134 11.64 -37.92 14.53
N GLU A 135 11.29 -38.53 15.66
CA GLU A 135 11.99 -39.73 16.17
C GLU A 135 11.90 -40.89 15.17
N LEU A 136 10.71 -41.16 14.63
CA LEU A 136 10.52 -42.19 13.60
C LEU A 136 11.28 -41.86 12.31
N GLU A 137 11.30 -40.59 11.86
CA GLU A 137 12.11 -40.16 10.73
C GLU A 137 13.61 -40.38 11.00
N THR A 138 14.09 -40.12 12.23
CA THR A 138 15.50 -40.35 12.58
C THR A 138 15.90 -41.83 12.48
N GLN A 139 15.06 -42.71 13.02
CA GLN A 139 15.28 -44.15 12.98
C GLN A 139 15.20 -44.66 11.52
N PHE A 140 14.22 -44.18 10.76
CA PHE A 140 14.05 -44.53 9.36
C PHE A 140 15.26 -44.13 8.51
N ILE A 141 15.77 -42.91 8.69
CA ILE A 141 16.97 -42.41 7.99
C ILE A 141 18.19 -43.25 8.37
N HIS A 142 18.37 -43.55 9.66
CA HIS A 142 19.49 -44.37 10.13
C HIS A 142 19.49 -45.78 9.53
N LEU A 143 18.34 -46.44 9.45
CA LEU A 143 18.21 -47.76 8.83
C LEU A 143 18.41 -47.72 7.31
N LEU A 144 17.92 -46.67 6.64
CA LEU A 144 18.12 -46.47 5.20
C LEU A 144 19.61 -46.28 4.89
N GLU A 145 20.31 -45.49 5.71
CA GLU A 145 21.76 -45.34 5.64
C GLU A 145 22.47 -46.67 5.83
N ASN A 146 22.14 -47.42 6.89
CA ASN A 146 22.75 -48.73 7.15
C ASN A 146 22.60 -49.67 5.94
N LYS A 147 21.37 -49.79 5.40
CA LYS A 147 21.10 -50.59 4.21
C LYS A 147 21.90 -50.13 2.99
N SER A 148 22.02 -48.82 2.79
CA SER A 148 22.77 -48.27 1.66
C SER A 148 24.28 -48.53 1.79
N VAL A 149 24.85 -48.39 3.00
CA VAL A 149 26.25 -48.69 3.27
C VAL A 149 26.51 -50.19 3.12
N ALA A 150 25.63 -51.07 3.63
CA ALA A 150 25.72 -52.53 3.47
C ALA A 150 25.69 -52.98 2.01
N LYS A 151 24.89 -52.32 1.16
CA LYS A 151 24.86 -52.60 -0.28
C LYS A 151 26.13 -52.12 -0.98
N SER A 152 26.57 -50.89 -0.68
CA SER A 152 27.76 -50.30 -1.29
C SER A 152 29.06 -50.95 -0.82
N SER A 153 29.12 -51.42 0.43
CA SER A 153 30.30 -52.10 0.97
C SER A 153 30.56 -53.42 0.23
N GLY A 154 29.53 -54.19 -0.12
CA GLY A 154 29.67 -55.40 -0.94
C GLY A 154 30.38 -55.12 -2.26
N GLU A 155 29.96 -54.07 -2.99
CA GLU A 155 30.63 -53.65 -4.24
C GLU A 155 32.10 -53.23 -3.99
N LEU A 156 32.39 -52.56 -2.87
CA LEU A 156 33.74 -52.10 -2.53
C LEU A 156 34.68 -53.24 -2.09
N PHE A 157 34.17 -54.26 -1.38
CA PHE A 157 34.93 -55.46 -1.01
C PHE A 157 35.28 -56.29 -2.25
N HIS A 158 34.34 -56.47 -3.20
CA HIS A 158 34.63 -57.13 -4.48
C HIS A 158 35.66 -56.39 -5.35
N GLN A 159 35.74 -55.07 -5.25
CA GLN A 159 36.80 -54.31 -5.92
C GLN A 159 38.18 -54.53 -5.26
N GLN A 160 38.24 -54.73 -3.94
CA GLN A 160 39.49 -55.01 -3.24
C GLN A 160 40.10 -56.34 -3.66
N THR A 161 39.29 -57.39 -3.79
CA THR A 161 39.78 -58.70 -4.26
C THR A 161 40.35 -58.58 -5.68
N ASN A 162 39.64 -57.91 -6.60
CA ASN A 162 40.10 -57.71 -7.97
C ASN A 162 41.38 -56.86 -8.12
N ASP A 163 41.57 -55.83 -7.29
CA ASP A 163 42.78 -55.00 -7.31
C ASP A 163 44.02 -55.76 -6.77
N PHE A 164 43.84 -56.61 -5.75
CA PHE A 164 44.92 -57.46 -5.23
C PHE A 164 45.39 -58.51 -6.27
N PHE A 165 44.47 -59.08 -7.07
CA PHE A 165 44.82 -60.02 -8.13
C PHE A 165 45.47 -59.35 -9.37
N ARG A 166 45.26 -58.05 -9.60
CA ARG A 166 45.85 -57.32 -10.74
C ARG A 166 47.30 -56.87 -10.53
N VAL A 167 47.77 -56.76 -9.29
CA VAL A 167 49.16 -56.39 -8.99
C VAL A 167 50.12 -57.58 -9.13
N GLY A 168 49.61 -58.81 -9.14
CA GLY A 168 50.42 -60.04 -9.22
C GLY A 168 50.87 -60.49 -10.62
N SER A 169 50.45 -59.83 -11.71
CA SER A 169 50.72 -60.29 -13.08
C SER A 169 51.71 -59.45 -13.89
N ASN A 170 52.28 -58.38 -13.33
CA ASN A 170 53.28 -57.54 -14.00
C ASN A 170 54.37 -57.08 -13.03
N MET A 171 55.44 -57.88 -12.87
CA MET A 171 56.84 -57.45 -12.60
C MET A 171 57.69 -58.69 -12.31
N ASP A 172 58.60 -59.01 -13.24
CA ASP A 172 59.79 -59.81 -12.98
C ASP A 172 60.76 -58.95 -12.14
N ASP A 173 60.82 -59.18 -10.82
CA ASP A 173 61.98 -58.80 -10.02
C ASP A 173 62.01 -59.55 -8.67
N GLU A 174 63.18 -60.12 -8.37
CA GLU A 174 63.47 -61.03 -7.25
C GLU A 174 63.44 -60.36 -5.87
N ARG A 175 62.26 -59.95 -5.42
CA ARG A 175 61.96 -59.74 -3.98
C ARG A 175 60.62 -60.35 -3.64
N LYS A 176 60.61 -61.68 -3.49
CA LYS A 176 59.57 -62.37 -2.74
C LYS A 176 59.67 -61.96 -1.26
N PRO A 177 58.68 -61.32 -0.64
CA PRO A 177 58.49 -61.51 0.79
C PRO A 177 57.91 -62.91 0.99
N LEU A 178 58.58 -63.71 1.82
CA LEU A 178 58.08 -64.97 2.36
C LEU A 178 56.74 -64.72 3.08
N ILE A 179 55.64 -65.11 2.47
CA ILE A 179 54.38 -65.39 3.16
C ILE A 179 53.90 -66.73 2.63
N GLU A 180 54.30 -67.79 3.34
CA GLU A 180 53.68 -69.12 3.25
C GLU A 180 52.23 -69.04 3.74
N ASP A 181 51.38 -69.83 3.10
CA ASP A 181 49.99 -70.10 3.47
C ASP A 181 49.86 -70.47 4.96
N ASN A 182 49.11 -69.65 5.73
CA ASN A 182 48.29 -70.02 6.93
C ASN A 182 48.08 -68.93 7.99
N TYR A 183 48.37 -67.65 7.74
CA TYR A 183 47.85 -66.57 8.59
C TYR A 183 47.11 -65.55 7.74
N GLY A 184 45.77 -65.61 7.78
CA GLY A 184 44.93 -64.52 7.33
C GLY A 184 45.24 -63.28 8.17
N ILE A 185 46.04 -62.37 7.63
CA ILE A 185 46.17 -61.02 8.18
C ILE A 185 44.87 -60.30 7.84
N GLY A 186 43.85 -60.50 8.68
CA GLY A 186 42.59 -59.76 8.58
C GLY A 186 42.88 -58.27 8.76
N LEU A 187 42.71 -57.49 7.70
CA LEU A 187 42.68 -56.04 7.82
C LEU A 187 41.36 -55.67 8.50
N ASN A 188 41.44 -54.99 9.64
CA ASN A 188 40.24 -54.44 10.25
C ASN A 188 39.69 -53.34 9.33
N PHE A 189 38.38 -53.30 9.18
CA PHE A 189 37.70 -52.26 8.41
C PHE A 189 36.67 -51.51 9.24
N LEU A 190 36.40 -50.28 8.82
CA LEU A 190 35.35 -49.44 9.38
C LEU A 190 34.50 -48.92 8.23
N SER A 191 33.19 -49.13 8.31
CA SER A 191 32.25 -48.64 7.31
C SER A 191 31.39 -47.50 7.86
N GLY A 192 31.03 -46.55 6.99
CA GLY A 192 30.18 -45.45 7.39
C GLY A 192 29.61 -44.65 6.22
N SER A 193 28.73 -43.72 6.56
CA SER A 193 28.12 -42.77 5.64
C SER A 193 28.52 -41.34 6.01
N ILE A 194 28.85 -40.52 5.02
CA ILE A 194 29.19 -39.10 5.19
C ILE A 194 28.60 -38.24 4.07
N VAL A 195 28.38 -36.96 4.34
CA VAL A 195 27.98 -35.98 3.31
C VAL A 195 29.07 -35.85 2.25
N ARG A 196 28.68 -35.83 0.97
CA ARG A 196 29.59 -35.77 -0.19
C ARG A 196 30.66 -34.68 -0.09
N GLU A 197 30.29 -33.49 0.37
CA GLU A 197 31.22 -32.35 0.49
C GLU A 197 32.37 -32.61 1.49
N ARG A 198 32.14 -33.46 2.50
CA ARG A 198 33.10 -33.72 3.57
C ARG A 198 34.05 -34.88 3.28
N ILE A 199 33.86 -35.63 2.19
CA ILE A 199 34.69 -36.82 1.89
C ILE A 199 36.15 -36.45 1.62
N VAL A 200 36.41 -35.38 0.87
CA VAL A 200 37.78 -34.92 0.55
C VAL A 200 38.52 -34.46 1.80
N ILE A 201 37.78 -33.88 2.76
CA ILE A 201 38.32 -33.45 4.05
C ILE A 201 38.65 -34.68 4.92
N LEU A 202 37.73 -35.64 4.98
CA LEU A 202 37.92 -36.91 5.68
C LEU A 202 39.17 -37.63 5.20
N GLU A 203 39.31 -37.81 3.87
CA GLU A 203 40.46 -38.47 3.25
C GLU A 203 41.78 -37.80 3.64
N ARG A 204 41.83 -36.46 3.54
CA ARG A 204 43.03 -35.68 3.90
C ARG A 204 43.39 -35.80 5.38
N ILE A 205 42.40 -35.79 6.28
CA ILE A 205 42.63 -35.90 7.73
C ILE A 205 43.08 -37.32 8.09
N LEU A 206 42.42 -38.34 7.54
CA LEU A 206 42.78 -39.74 7.77
C LEU A 206 44.21 -40.02 7.27
N TRP A 207 44.53 -39.62 6.03
CA TRP A 207 45.86 -39.83 5.45
C TRP A 207 46.98 -39.18 6.28
N ARG A 208 46.78 -37.93 6.73
CA ARG A 208 47.75 -37.22 7.59
C ARG A 208 47.88 -37.85 8.98
N SER A 209 46.79 -38.37 9.52
CA SER A 209 46.73 -38.92 10.88
C SER A 209 47.35 -40.31 11.00
N THR A 210 47.23 -41.13 9.95
CA THR A 210 47.77 -42.50 9.88
C THR A 210 49.09 -42.59 9.11
N ARG A 211 49.60 -41.46 8.58
CA ARG A 211 50.83 -41.38 7.76
C ARG A 211 50.77 -42.29 6.51
N GLY A 212 49.59 -42.43 5.91
CA GLY A 212 49.38 -43.27 4.73
C GLY A 212 49.14 -44.76 5.02
N ASN A 213 49.10 -45.19 6.29
CA ASN A 213 48.84 -46.59 6.67
C ASN A 213 47.33 -46.91 6.73
N MET A 214 46.56 -46.45 5.74
CA MET A 214 45.12 -46.71 5.65
C MET A 214 44.69 -46.71 4.18
N TYR A 215 43.69 -47.52 3.83
CA TYR A 215 43.11 -47.54 2.49
C TYR A 215 41.62 -47.16 2.51
N LEU A 216 41.24 -46.07 1.82
CA LEU A 216 39.88 -45.51 1.80
C LEU A 216 39.24 -45.88 0.47
N LYS A 217 38.09 -46.55 0.50
CA LYS A 217 37.23 -46.73 -0.66
C LYS A 217 35.86 -46.15 -0.38
N TRP A 218 35.25 -45.50 -1.36
CA TRP A 218 33.94 -44.90 -1.20
C TRP A 218 33.12 -44.94 -2.49
N ASN A 219 31.80 -45.10 -2.34
CA ASN A 219 30.82 -45.11 -3.43
C ASN A 219 29.67 -44.14 -3.13
N GLU A 220 29.18 -43.47 -4.15
CA GLU A 220 28.08 -42.51 -4.01
C GLU A 220 26.73 -43.24 -3.83
N ILE A 221 25.94 -42.80 -2.83
CA ILE A 221 24.59 -43.32 -2.63
C ILE A 221 23.68 -42.63 -3.68
N LYS A 222 23.18 -43.42 -4.63
CA LYS A 222 22.41 -42.93 -5.79
C LYS A 222 21.17 -42.12 -5.42
N LYS A 223 20.51 -42.44 -4.30
CA LYS A 223 19.33 -41.73 -3.82
C LYS A 223 19.75 -40.73 -2.73
N PRO A 224 19.44 -39.42 -2.88
CA PRO A 224 19.73 -38.45 -1.84
C PRO A 224 18.85 -38.72 -0.61
N ILE A 225 19.43 -38.58 0.57
CA ILE A 225 18.78 -38.84 1.86
C ILE A 225 18.42 -37.49 2.48
N LYS A 226 17.22 -37.38 3.04
CA LYS A 226 16.79 -36.17 3.74
C LYS A 226 17.57 -36.05 5.04
N ASP A 227 18.22 -34.91 5.26
CA ASP A 227 18.88 -34.61 6.53
C ASP A 227 17.89 -33.95 7.48
N LEU A 228 17.88 -34.37 8.75
CA LEU A 228 16.88 -33.98 9.75
C LEU A 228 17.00 -32.51 10.15
N LYS A 229 18.24 -32.01 10.22
CA LYS A 229 18.52 -30.63 10.67
C LYS A 229 18.21 -29.59 9.61
N THR A 230 18.41 -29.93 8.34
CA THR A 230 18.24 -29.00 7.23
C THR A 230 16.96 -29.22 6.44
N ARG A 231 16.25 -30.35 6.69
CA ARG A 231 15.09 -30.84 5.93
C ARG A 231 15.32 -30.89 4.41
N LYS A 232 16.58 -30.87 3.97
CA LYS A 232 16.99 -30.90 2.55
C LYS A 232 17.48 -32.30 2.18
N PHE A 233 17.27 -32.66 0.92
CA PHE A 233 17.84 -33.87 0.34
C PHE A 233 19.32 -33.63 0.07
N VAL A 234 20.17 -34.39 0.77
CA VAL A 234 21.63 -34.29 0.67
C VAL A 234 22.17 -35.57 0.06
N HIS A 235 23.12 -35.45 -0.86
CA HIS A 235 23.87 -36.58 -1.38
C HIS A 235 24.89 -37.05 -0.33
N LYS A 236 24.72 -38.29 0.12
CA LYS A 236 25.65 -38.98 1.02
C LYS A 236 26.48 -39.99 0.24
N VAL A 237 27.65 -40.31 0.79
CA VAL A 237 28.63 -41.24 0.25
C VAL A 237 28.86 -42.31 1.30
N ALA A 238 28.82 -43.58 0.88
CA ALA A 238 29.20 -44.71 1.71
C ALA A 238 30.70 -44.94 1.55
N PHE A 239 31.43 -45.11 2.65
CA PHE A 239 32.87 -45.33 2.64
C PHE A 239 33.26 -46.52 3.53
N VAL A 240 34.36 -47.16 3.17
CA VAL A 240 35.02 -48.23 3.92
C VAL A 240 36.49 -47.87 4.07
N VAL A 241 36.98 -47.86 5.31
CA VAL A 241 38.38 -47.61 5.67
C VAL A 241 39.00 -48.91 6.13
N PHE A 242 40.03 -49.38 5.43
CA PHE A 242 40.85 -50.51 5.86
C PHE A 242 42.07 -50.00 6.63
N TYR A 243 42.37 -50.61 7.77
CA TYR A 243 43.49 -50.26 8.62
C TYR A 243 44.05 -51.47 9.36
N GLN A 244 45.27 -51.34 9.87
CA GLN A 244 45.93 -52.38 10.66
C GLN A 244 46.25 -51.85 12.06
N GLY A 245 45.77 -52.53 13.09
CA GLY A 245 46.02 -52.22 14.50
C GLY A 245 44.88 -51.46 15.21
N GLU A 246 44.59 -51.87 16.45
CA GLU A 246 43.44 -51.39 17.24
C GLU A 246 43.52 -49.90 17.60
N LYS A 247 44.72 -49.41 17.99
CA LYS A 247 44.93 -47.98 18.34
C LYS A 247 44.66 -47.04 17.17
N ILE A 248 44.89 -47.50 15.93
CA ILE A 248 44.59 -46.73 14.73
C ILE A 248 43.08 -46.75 14.47
N GLY A 249 42.42 -47.89 14.68
CA GLY A 249 40.96 -48.02 14.59
C GLY A 249 40.21 -47.04 15.48
N GLU A 250 40.56 -46.96 16.77
CA GLU A 250 39.93 -45.99 17.69
C GLU A 250 40.14 -44.54 17.26
N LYS A 251 41.32 -44.22 16.71
CA LYS A 251 41.64 -42.89 16.21
C LYS A 251 40.82 -42.54 14.96
N ILE A 252 40.67 -43.49 14.04
CA ILE A 252 39.83 -43.35 12.84
C ILE A 252 38.37 -43.19 13.24
N GLN A 253 37.86 -44.00 14.17
CA GLN A 253 36.50 -43.91 14.69
C GLN A 253 36.19 -42.51 15.26
N LYS A 254 37.10 -41.96 16.08
CA LYS A 254 36.96 -40.60 16.64
C LYS A 254 36.96 -39.52 15.56
N ILE A 255 37.81 -39.64 14.54
CA ILE A 255 37.87 -38.69 13.42
C ILE A 255 36.56 -38.73 12.62
N CYS A 256 36.08 -39.92 12.27
CA CYS A 256 34.84 -40.13 11.56
C CYS A 256 33.64 -39.52 12.33
N GLN A 257 33.52 -39.82 13.62
CA GLN A 257 32.48 -39.25 14.49
C GLN A 257 32.55 -37.71 14.57
N SER A 258 33.77 -37.14 14.67
CA SER A 258 33.94 -35.68 14.74
C SER A 258 33.48 -34.94 13.48
N LEU A 259 33.54 -35.59 12.32
CA LEU A 259 33.09 -35.04 11.04
C LEU A 259 31.60 -35.28 10.78
N GLY A 260 30.91 -35.94 11.71
CA GLY A 260 29.47 -36.24 11.64
C GLY A 260 29.13 -37.43 10.74
N SER A 261 30.02 -38.42 10.61
CA SER A 261 29.69 -39.66 9.90
C SER A 261 28.94 -40.65 10.81
N HIS A 262 27.95 -41.35 10.26
CA HIS A 262 27.32 -42.50 10.92
C HIS A 262 28.12 -43.78 10.61
N LEU A 263 28.51 -44.52 11.65
CA LEU A 263 29.34 -45.71 11.54
C LEU A 263 28.47 -46.96 11.69
N PHE A 264 28.71 -47.96 10.83
CA PHE A 264 27.98 -49.21 10.82
C PHE A 264 28.96 -50.40 10.88
N ASN A 265 28.57 -51.43 11.63
CA ASN A 265 29.31 -52.68 11.70
C ASN A 265 28.74 -53.64 10.65
N ILE A 266 29.56 -54.02 9.67
CA ILE A 266 29.18 -54.89 8.56
C ILE A 266 30.08 -56.12 8.60
N SER A 267 29.56 -57.31 8.29
CA SER A 267 30.33 -58.55 8.19
C SER A 267 31.00 -58.68 6.82
N GLU A 268 32.13 -59.39 6.75
CA GLU A 268 32.83 -59.72 5.50
C GLU A 268 32.10 -60.81 4.70
N ASN A 269 31.34 -61.67 5.39
CA ASN A 269 30.62 -62.79 4.78
C ASN A 269 29.47 -62.29 3.90
N GLU A 270 29.45 -62.70 2.63
CA GLU A 270 28.39 -62.31 1.68
C GLU A 270 27.01 -62.81 2.12
N THR A 271 26.91 -64.02 2.66
CA THR A 271 25.66 -64.62 3.13
C THR A 271 25.07 -63.86 4.31
N GLU A 272 25.87 -63.59 5.35
CA GLU A 272 25.44 -62.81 6.52
C GLU A 272 25.06 -61.37 6.16
N ARG A 273 25.78 -60.77 5.20
CA ARG A 273 25.48 -59.43 4.71
C ARG A 273 24.14 -59.39 3.96
N ASP A 274 23.85 -60.39 3.15
CA ASP A 274 22.57 -60.48 2.44
C ASP A 274 21.41 -60.74 3.40
N ASP A 275 21.61 -61.54 4.45
CA ASP A 275 20.64 -61.71 5.54
C ASP A 275 20.39 -60.39 6.30
N LEU A 276 21.44 -59.61 6.60
CA LEU A 276 21.31 -58.28 7.19
C LEU A 276 20.55 -57.31 6.28
N ILE A 277 20.79 -57.32 4.97
CA ILE A 277 20.07 -56.47 4.01
C ILE A 277 18.59 -56.85 3.98
N ASN A 278 18.26 -58.14 4.02
CA ASN A 278 16.88 -58.61 4.04
C ASN A 278 16.17 -58.18 5.33
N ASN A 279 16.80 -58.37 6.50
CA ASN A 279 16.28 -57.93 7.79
C ASN A 279 16.07 -56.41 7.85
N LEU A 280 17.05 -55.63 7.38
CA LEU A 280 16.93 -54.16 7.30
C LEU A 280 15.81 -53.75 6.34
N THR A 281 15.59 -54.48 5.25
CA THR A 281 14.52 -54.20 4.30
C THR A 281 13.15 -54.43 4.93
N GLU A 282 12.97 -55.50 5.70
CA GLU A 282 11.74 -55.76 6.44
C GLU A 282 11.45 -54.67 7.47
N GLN A 283 12.46 -54.27 8.26
CA GLN A 283 12.34 -53.18 9.24
C GLN A 283 12.00 -51.83 8.59
N ILE A 284 12.64 -51.50 7.47
CA ILE A 284 12.36 -50.27 6.70
C ILE A 284 10.93 -50.27 6.19
N ASN A 285 10.45 -51.40 5.66
CA ASN A 285 9.08 -51.52 5.18
C ASN A 285 8.08 -51.38 6.35
N GLY A 286 8.31 -52.06 7.47
CA GLY A 286 7.48 -51.94 8.68
C GLY A 286 7.40 -50.50 9.19
N LEU A 287 8.55 -49.84 9.36
CA LEU A 287 8.60 -48.45 9.80
C LEU A 287 7.98 -47.48 8.80
N SER A 288 8.10 -47.73 7.49
CA SER A 288 7.47 -46.89 6.48
C SER A 288 5.94 -46.87 6.60
N VAL A 289 5.33 -48.01 6.96
CA VAL A 289 3.88 -48.11 7.19
C VAL A 289 3.48 -47.33 8.43
N VAL A 290 4.24 -47.45 9.53
CA VAL A 290 4.00 -46.70 10.78
C VAL A 290 4.16 -45.20 10.55
N LEU A 291 5.19 -44.79 9.82
CA LEU A 291 5.48 -43.39 9.51
C LEU A 291 4.37 -42.79 8.64
N ASN A 292 3.89 -43.51 7.63
CA ASN A 292 2.74 -43.07 6.83
C ASN A 292 1.46 -42.95 7.64
N LYS A 293 1.24 -43.86 8.61
CA LYS A 293 0.10 -43.79 9.53
C LYS A 293 0.22 -42.62 10.51
N SER A 294 1.41 -42.32 11.02
CA SER A 294 1.66 -41.15 11.86
C SER A 294 1.42 -39.85 11.10
N ARG A 295 1.92 -39.77 9.86
CA ARG A 295 1.67 -38.64 8.96
C ARG A 295 0.19 -38.42 8.67
N SER A 296 -0.58 -39.49 8.45
CA SER A 296 -2.02 -39.35 8.19
C SER A 296 -2.77 -38.88 9.43
N LEU A 297 -2.40 -39.35 10.63
CA LEU A 297 -2.94 -38.82 11.89
C LEU A 297 -2.63 -37.33 12.06
N ARG A 298 -1.39 -36.91 11.80
CA ARG A 298 -1.02 -35.48 11.83
C ARG A 298 -1.82 -34.67 10.82
N ILE A 299 -1.94 -35.13 9.57
CA ILE A 299 -2.74 -34.47 8.53
C ILE A 299 -4.21 -34.33 8.96
N ASN A 300 -4.79 -35.37 9.57
CA ASN A 300 -6.17 -35.32 10.07
C ASN A 300 -6.33 -34.36 11.26
N SER A 301 -5.35 -34.29 12.17
CA SER A 301 -5.35 -33.30 13.25
C SER A 301 -5.25 -31.87 12.70
N LEU A 302 -4.38 -31.63 11.71
CA LEU A 302 -4.24 -30.35 11.05
C LEU A 302 -5.50 -29.95 10.27
N ASP A 303 -6.22 -30.90 9.64
CA ASP A 303 -7.49 -30.61 8.96
C ASP A 303 -8.60 -30.20 9.95
N ARG A 304 -8.63 -30.82 11.14
CA ARG A 304 -9.54 -30.39 12.23
C ARG A 304 -9.20 -28.96 12.69
N ILE A 305 -7.92 -28.69 12.94
CA ILE A 305 -7.45 -27.36 13.36
C ILE A 305 -7.75 -26.33 12.28
N LYS A 306 -7.53 -26.64 11.00
CA LYS A 306 -7.81 -25.73 9.88
C LYS A 306 -9.26 -25.23 9.87
N LYS A 307 -10.23 -26.07 10.25
CA LYS A 307 -11.66 -25.70 10.28
C LYS A 307 -11.98 -24.74 11.43
N ILE A 308 -11.31 -24.89 12.57
CA ILE A 308 -11.60 -24.16 13.81
C ILE A 308 -10.75 -22.87 13.93
N LEU A 309 -9.52 -22.89 13.39
CA LEU A 309 -8.52 -21.84 13.52
C LEU A 309 -9.04 -20.42 13.22
N PRO A 310 -9.83 -20.16 12.16
CA PRO A 310 -10.31 -18.81 11.87
C PRO A 310 -11.21 -18.25 12.97
N TYR A 311 -11.98 -19.10 13.65
CA TYR A 311 -12.86 -18.68 14.73
C TYR A 311 -12.07 -18.32 15.98
N TRP A 312 -11.12 -19.16 16.37
CA TRP A 312 -10.21 -18.87 17.50
C TRP A 312 -9.41 -17.59 17.26
N TYR A 313 -8.93 -17.39 16.03
CA TYR A 313 -8.21 -16.17 15.64
C TYR A 313 -9.09 -14.93 15.77
N GLU A 314 -10.32 -14.98 15.25
CA GLU A 314 -11.28 -13.89 15.34
C GLU A 314 -11.58 -13.53 16.80
N ARG A 315 -11.86 -14.54 17.64
CA ARG A 315 -12.18 -14.36 19.06
C ARG A 315 -11.03 -13.71 19.82
N ILE A 316 -9.81 -14.25 19.70
CA ILE A 316 -8.61 -13.73 20.41
C ILE A 316 -8.27 -12.31 19.96
N LYS A 317 -8.40 -11.99 18.66
CA LYS A 317 -8.18 -10.63 18.16
C LYS A 317 -9.22 -9.64 18.65
N LYS A 318 -10.51 -10.03 18.67
CA LYS A 318 -11.60 -9.21 19.22
C LYS A 318 -11.35 -8.89 20.70
N GLU A 319 -11.04 -9.92 21.50
CA GLU A 319 -10.72 -9.78 22.92
C GLU A 319 -9.50 -8.91 23.17
N LYS A 320 -8.42 -9.11 22.42
CA LYS A 320 -7.21 -8.30 22.54
C LYS A 320 -7.49 -6.82 22.24
N ALA A 321 -8.37 -6.54 21.28
CA ALA A 321 -8.77 -5.18 20.96
C ALA A 321 -9.60 -4.52 22.08
N ILE A 322 -10.48 -5.28 22.74
CA ILE A 322 -11.25 -4.83 23.91
C ILE A 322 -10.30 -4.43 25.05
N TYR A 323 -9.37 -5.31 25.45
CA TYR A 323 -8.43 -5.01 26.53
C TYR A 323 -7.48 -3.85 26.21
N ASN A 324 -7.08 -3.69 24.95
CA ASN A 324 -6.29 -2.54 24.52
C ASN A 324 -7.05 -1.22 24.71
N ILE A 325 -8.37 -1.20 24.54
CA ILE A 325 -9.20 -0.03 24.78
C ILE A 325 -9.45 0.19 26.26
N MET A 326 -9.70 -0.88 27.01
CA MET A 326 -9.83 -0.79 28.47
C MET A 326 -8.56 -0.22 29.12
N ASN A 327 -7.38 -0.48 28.53
CA ASN A 327 -6.11 0.12 28.96
C ASN A 327 -6.04 1.65 28.79
N CYS A 328 -6.87 2.24 27.94
CA CYS A 328 -6.98 3.69 27.78
C CYS A 328 -7.89 4.34 28.85
N PHE A 329 -8.65 3.55 29.61
CA PHE A 329 -9.61 4.06 30.59
C PHE A 329 -8.92 4.39 31.91
N LYS A 330 -9.39 5.45 32.57
CA LYS A 330 -8.89 5.86 33.87
C LYS A 330 -9.72 5.21 34.98
N ASP A 331 -9.05 4.60 35.95
CA ASP A 331 -9.72 4.01 37.10
C ASP A 331 -10.04 5.08 38.16
N ASP A 332 -11.30 5.15 38.58
CA ASP A 332 -11.74 5.96 39.72
C ASP A 332 -12.00 5.05 40.92
N MET A 333 -10.97 4.89 41.75
CA MET A 333 -10.99 4.06 42.96
C MET A 333 -12.12 4.43 43.94
N SER A 334 -12.63 5.66 43.88
CA SER A 334 -13.66 6.13 44.80
C SER A 334 -15.06 5.60 44.48
N LYS A 335 -15.34 5.32 43.21
CA LYS A 335 -16.68 4.93 42.71
C LYS A 335 -16.73 3.51 42.16
N ASN A 336 -15.62 2.78 42.21
CA ASN A 336 -15.48 1.45 41.60
C ASN A 336 -15.96 1.46 40.12
N SER A 337 -15.57 2.50 39.40
CA SER A 337 -15.99 2.77 38.03
C SER A 337 -14.82 3.25 37.20
N LEU A 338 -14.78 2.83 35.94
CA LEU A 338 -13.86 3.34 34.95
C LEU A 338 -14.45 4.57 34.26
N ILE A 339 -13.59 5.56 34.05
CA ILE A 339 -13.88 6.74 33.25
C ILE A 339 -13.26 6.54 31.87
N ALA A 340 -14.09 6.65 30.83
CA ALA A 340 -13.64 6.69 29.45
C ALA A 340 -14.07 8.01 28.80
N GLN A 341 -13.27 8.52 27.87
CA GLN A 341 -13.65 9.64 27.01
C GLN A 341 -13.54 9.20 25.56
N GLY A 342 -14.51 9.61 24.74
CA GLY A 342 -14.50 9.25 23.33
C GLY A 342 -15.19 10.28 22.45
N TRP A 343 -14.67 10.42 21.25
CA TRP A 343 -15.24 11.24 20.19
C TRP A 343 -16.33 10.47 19.45
N LEU A 344 -17.45 11.13 19.20
CA LEU A 344 -18.61 10.59 18.51
C LEU A 344 -19.22 11.67 17.60
N PRO A 345 -19.71 11.34 16.39
CA PRO A 345 -20.53 12.25 15.61
C PRO A 345 -21.86 12.58 16.31
N LYS A 346 -22.28 13.86 16.31
CA LYS A 346 -23.51 14.30 17.02
C LYS A 346 -24.75 13.49 16.66
N ASP A 347 -24.89 13.13 15.39
CA ASP A 347 -26.05 12.38 14.89
C ASP A 347 -26.16 10.96 15.47
N GLN A 348 -25.07 10.38 15.99
CA GLN A 348 -25.01 8.99 16.46
C GLN A 348 -25.14 8.85 17.98
N LEU A 349 -25.45 9.95 18.67
CA LEU A 349 -25.57 9.99 20.12
C LEU A 349 -26.73 9.12 20.63
N GLU A 350 -27.85 9.08 19.91
CA GLU A 350 -29.00 8.23 20.24
C GLU A 350 -28.68 6.74 20.07
N ASP A 351 -28.01 6.36 18.98
CA ASP A 351 -27.59 4.99 18.72
C ASP A 351 -26.65 4.45 19.82
N LEU A 352 -25.77 5.32 20.33
CA LEU A 352 -24.87 5.01 21.42
C LEU A 352 -25.64 4.76 22.72
N LYS A 353 -26.63 5.61 23.07
CA LYS A 353 -27.48 5.41 24.26
C LYS A 353 -28.21 4.07 24.21
N ILE A 354 -28.76 3.72 23.05
CA ILE A 354 -29.44 2.42 22.86
C ILE A 354 -28.47 1.25 23.08
N SER A 355 -27.25 1.34 22.56
CA SER A 355 -26.25 0.28 22.67
C SER A 355 -25.76 0.11 24.11
N LEU A 356 -25.58 1.23 24.83
CA LEU A 356 -25.25 1.23 26.25
C LEU A 356 -26.37 0.62 27.11
N HIS A 357 -27.63 0.92 26.81
CA HIS A 357 -28.76 0.32 27.51
C HIS A 357 -28.80 -1.21 27.34
N LYS A 358 -28.55 -1.70 26.12
CA LYS A 358 -28.45 -3.15 25.86
C LYS A 358 -27.33 -3.82 26.66
N ALA A 359 -26.15 -3.21 26.70
CA ALA A 359 -25.02 -3.73 27.47
C ALA A 359 -25.31 -3.74 28.99
N THR A 360 -26.04 -2.75 29.52
CA THR A 360 -26.44 -2.78 30.94
C THR A 360 -27.49 -3.85 31.24
N GLU A 361 -28.39 -4.11 30.29
CA GLU A 361 -29.43 -5.15 30.40
C GLU A 361 -28.85 -6.56 30.36
N SER A 362 -27.88 -6.84 29.47
CA SER A 362 -27.26 -8.17 29.37
C SER A 362 -26.52 -8.58 30.65
N VAL A 363 -25.89 -7.62 31.34
CA VAL A 363 -25.20 -7.85 32.62
C VAL A 363 -26.17 -7.88 33.82
N GLY A 364 -27.44 -7.50 33.65
CA GLY A 364 -28.43 -7.43 34.73
C GLY A 364 -28.14 -6.33 35.77
N SER A 365 -27.30 -5.35 35.43
CA SER A 365 -26.91 -4.26 36.32
C SER A 365 -27.98 -3.16 36.36
N ARG A 366 -28.32 -2.65 37.56
CA ARG A 366 -29.36 -1.62 37.75
C ARG A 366 -28.85 -0.19 37.59
N ILE A 367 -27.54 0.01 37.48
CA ILE A 367 -26.93 1.34 37.40
C ILE A 367 -26.72 1.65 35.91
N PRO A 368 -27.41 2.68 35.36
CA PRO A 368 -27.20 3.07 33.98
C PRO A 368 -25.78 3.59 33.81
N THR A 369 -25.12 3.20 32.72
CA THR A 369 -23.90 3.85 32.26
C THR A 369 -24.22 5.31 31.93
N VAL A 370 -23.75 6.22 32.78
CA VAL A 370 -24.04 7.64 32.63
C VAL A 370 -23.15 8.20 31.52
N THR A 371 -23.81 8.78 30.52
CA THR A 371 -23.14 9.60 29.50
C THR A 371 -23.30 11.06 29.90
N GLU A 372 -22.20 11.70 30.28
CA GLU A 372 -22.18 13.15 30.44
C GLU A 372 -21.64 13.76 29.15
N GLU A 373 -22.42 14.66 28.55
CA GLU A 373 -21.93 15.52 27.47
C GLU A 373 -20.99 16.56 28.08
N ILE A 374 -19.70 16.47 27.76
CA ILE A 374 -18.77 17.52 28.16
C ILE A 374 -18.87 18.65 27.14
N ASN A 375 -19.35 19.81 27.58
CA ASN A 375 -19.36 21.00 26.75
C ASN A 375 -17.93 21.47 26.41
N PHE A 376 -17.66 21.57 25.10
CA PHE A 376 -16.39 21.91 24.44
C PHE A 376 -15.65 23.15 24.95
N LEU A 377 -16.33 24.08 25.60
CA LEU A 377 -15.77 25.39 25.90
C LEU A 377 -14.64 25.35 26.95
N ASN A 378 -14.46 24.22 27.64
CA ASN A 378 -13.53 24.10 28.77
C ASN A 378 -12.21 23.38 28.44
N GLN A 379 -12.09 22.67 27.32
CA GLN A 379 -10.89 21.91 26.94
C GLN A 379 -10.45 22.27 25.52
N ASN A 380 -9.26 22.84 25.35
CA ASN A 380 -8.68 23.24 24.06
C ASN A 380 -8.21 22.03 23.23
N ILE A 381 -9.02 20.97 23.11
CA ILE A 381 -8.67 19.75 22.37
C ILE A 381 -9.30 19.82 20.97
N THR A 382 -8.49 19.59 19.94
CA THR A 382 -8.95 19.56 18.55
C THR A 382 -9.74 18.28 18.27
N PRO A 383 -10.98 18.37 17.75
CA PRO A 383 -11.76 17.19 17.42
C PRO A 383 -11.16 16.43 16.23
N PRO A 384 -11.36 15.10 16.16
CA PRO A 384 -11.02 14.34 14.98
C PRO A 384 -11.97 14.66 13.82
N THR A 385 -11.46 14.48 12.60
CA THR A 385 -12.20 14.76 11.37
C THR A 385 -12.75 13.49 10.76
N HIS A 386 -14.04 13.53 10.43
CA HIS A 386 -14.77 12.45 9.80
C HIS A 386 -15.59 12.97 8.64
N PHE A 387 -15.51 12.24 7.52
CA PHE A 387 -16.30 12.49 6.33
C PHE A 387 -17.16 11.26 6.03
N ARG A 388 -18.47 11.46 5.85
CA ARG A 388 -19.37 10.39 5.39
C ARG A 388 -19.14 10.13 3.91
N ILE A 389 -18.32 9.14 3.62
CA ILE A 389 -17.96 8.78 2.24
C ILE A 389 -18.82 7.63 1.71
N THR A 390 -19.28 7.78 0.48
CA THR A 390 -19.86 6.68 -0.30
C THR A 390 -18.77 5.79 -0.88
N GLN A 391 -19.12 4.59 -1.35
CA GLN A 391 -18.16 3.70 -2.02
C GLN A 391 -17.49 4.35 -3.24
N PHE A 392 -18.19 5.26 -3.92
CA PHE A 392 -17.66 6.02 -5.06
C PHE A 392 -16.56 7.00 -4.64
N GLN A 393 -16.75 7.69 -3.51
CA GLN A 393 -15.86 8.75 -3.06
C GLN A 393 -14.63 8.25 -2.30
N LYS A 394 -14.69 7.01 -1.79
CA LYS A 394 -13.62 6.42 -0.98
C LYS A 394 -12.23 6.52 -1.64
N GLY A 395 -12.13 6.26 -2.94
CA GLY A 395 -10.86 6.38 -3.68
C GLY A 395 -10.35 7.82 -3.75
N PHE A 396 -11.21 8.79 -4.07
CA PHE A 396 -10.84 10.21 -4.15
C PHE A 396 -10.49 10.80 -2.78
N GLN A 397 -11.19 10.36 -1.74
CA GLN A 397 -10.90 10.73 -0.36
C GLN A 397 -9.55 10.18 0.09
N ALA A 398 -9.23 8.92 -0.21
CA ALA A 398 -7.94 8.33 0.12
C ALA A 398 -6.76 9.10 -0.53
N ILE A 399 -6.92 9.54 -1.79
CA ILE A 399 -5.93 10.39 -2.48
C ILE A 399 -5.76 11.77 -1.82
N THR A 400 -6.84 12.31 -1.26
CA THR A 400 -6.79 13.58 -0.55
C THR A 400 -6.09 13.41 0.81
N GLU A 401 -6.48 12.38 1.56
CA GLU A 401 -5.94 12.08 2.89
C GLU A 401 -4.45 11.68 2.84
N SER A 402 -3.98 11.12 1.73
CA SER A 402 -2.55 10.80 1.58
C SER A 402 -1.66 12.03 1.49
N TYR A 403 -2.21 13.21 1.15
CA TYR A 403 -1.48 14.47 1.20
C TYR A 403 -1.44 15.04 2.62
N ALA A 404 -2.61 15.26 3.22
CA ALA A 404 -2.78 15.61 4.63
C ALA A 404 -4.25 15.40 5.03
N ILE A 405 -4.52 15.29 6.33
CA ILE A 405 -5.88 15.20 6.88
C ILE A 405 -6.44 16.61 7.04
N ALA A 406 -7.74 16.80 6.78
CA ALA A 406 -8.38 18.11 6.81
C ALA A 406 -8.56 18.58 8.25
N ASN A 407 -8.44 19.88 8.54
CA ASN A 407 -8.79 20.38 9.88
C ASN A 407 -10.29 20.26 10.15
N TYR A 408 -10.65 20.28 11.43
CA TYR A 408 -12.04 20.18 11.84
C TYR A 408 -12.90 21.32 11.26
N GLN A 409 -14.00 20.95 10.60
CA GLN A 409 -14.94 21.80 9.86
C GLN A 409 -14.32 22.60 8.68
N GLU A 410 -13.12 22.24 8.25
CA GLU A 410 -12.52 22.75 7.00
C GLU A 410 -13.24 22.16 5.77
N ILE A 411 -13.17 22.88 4.64
CA ILE A 411 -13.72 22.39 3.38
C ILE A 411 -12.91 21.20 2.87
N ASN A 412 -13.61 20.11 2.57
CA ASN A 412 -13.02 18.93 1.92
C ASN A 412 -12.73 19.23 0.44
N PRO A 413 -11.50 19.00 -0.07
CA PRO A 413 -11.20 19.14 -1.50
C PRO A 413 -11.75 17.97 -2.34
N SER A 414 -12.05 16.81 -1.73
CA SER A 414 -12.48 15.59 -2.42
C SER A 414 -13.68 15.78 -3.37
N PRO A 415 -14.76 16.51 -3.00
CA PRO A 415 -15.89 16.75 -3.91
C PRO A 415 -15.51 17.45 -5.22
N PHE A 416 -14.55 18.37 -5.16
CA PHE A 416 -14.03 19.05 -6.36
C PHE A 416 -13.13 18.11 -7.16
N ASN A 417 -12.26 17.37 -6.46
CA ASN A 417 -11.34 16.41 -7.05
C ASN A 417 -12.07 15.33 -7.87
N ILE A 418 -13.28 14.92 -7.50
CA ILE A 418 -14.07 13.93 -8.27
C ILE A 418 -14.19 14.30 -9.76
N ILE A 419 -14.30 15.61 -10.08
CA ILE A 419 -14.48 16.10 -11.45
C ILE A 419 -13.18 16.69 -11.99
N THR A 420 -12.51 17.56 -11.21
CA THR A 420 -11.34 18.29 -11.70
C THR A 420 -10.14 17.37 -11.93
N PHE A 421 -9.98 16.33 -11.11
CA PHE A 421 -8.85 15.40 -11.25
C PHE A 421 -8.92 14.58 -12.54
N PRO A 422 -10.00 13.84 -12.84
CA PRO A 422 -10.13 13.15 -14.11
C PRO A 422 -10.10 14.08 -15.33
N PHE A 423 -10.60 15.30 -15.20
CA PHE A 423 -10.59 16.28 -16.29
C PHE A 423 -9.18 16.76 -16.65
N LEU A 424 -8.35 17.13 -15.67
CA LEU A 424 -6.96 17.53 -15.96
C LEU A 424 -6.12 16.37 -16.49
N PHE A 425 -6.37 15.15 -15.98
CA PHE A 425 -5.79 13.95 -16.55
C PHE A 425 -6.17 13.79 -18.03
N ALA A 426 -7.45 13.97 -18.37
CA ALA A 426 -7.93 13.86 -19.73
C ALA A 426 -7.34 14.91 -20.68
N VAL A 427 -7.01 16.11 -20.19
CA VAL A 427 -6.32 17.14 -21.00
C VAL A 427 -4.89 16.69 -21.36
N MET A 428 -4.20 16.00 -20.45
CA MET A 428 -2.87 15.41 -20.69
C MET A 428 -2.95 14.16 -21.57
N PHE A 429 -3.94 13.30 -21.34
CA PHE A 429 -4.12 12.00 -21.99
C PHE A 429 -5.36 12.03 -22.89
N GLY A 430 -5.36 12.97 -23.84
CA GLY A 430 -6.51 13.21 -24.72
C GLY A 430 -6.42 12.39 -26.01
N ASP A 431 -6.84 11.13 -25.98
CA ASP A 431 -6.99 10.26 -27.16
C ASP A 431 -8.28 9.44 -27.00
N LEU A 432 -9.13 9.46 -28.02
CA LEU A 432 -10.40 8.74 -28.00
C LEU A 432 -10.20 7.22 -27.89
N GLY A 433 -9.21 6.67 -28.59
CA GLY A 433 -8.95 5.23 -28.63
C GLY A 433 -8.43 4.71 -27.29
N HIS A 434 -7.43 5.39 -26.72
CA HIS A 434 -6.89 5.04 -25.41
C HIS A 434 -7.91 5.21 -24.28
N GLY A 435 -8.71 6.30 -24.30
CA GLY A 435 -9.80 6.52 -23.35
C GLY A 435 -10.84 5.40 -23.40
N LEU A 436 -11.20 4.93 -24.60
CA LEU A 436 -12.11 3.80 -24.78
C LEU A 436 -11.53 2.49 -24.19
N LEU A 437 -10.24 2.21 -24.39
CA LEU A 437 -9.60 1.04 -23.77
C LEU A 437 -9.59 1.12 -22.24
N MET A 438 -9.33 2.30 -21.68
CA MET A 438 -9.38 2.51 -20.22
C MET A 438 -10.79 2.30 -19.65
N THR A 439 -11.83 2.79 -20.33
CA THR A 439 -13.22 2.59 -19.89
C THR A 439 -13.63 1.12 -19.95
N ILE A 440 -13.26 0.40 -21.00
CA ILE A 440 -13.49 -1.06 -21.11
C ILE A 440 -12.80 -1.80 -19.96
N PHE A 441 -11.54 -1.47 -19.66
CA PHE A 441 -10.82 -2.08 -18.55
C PHE A 441 -11.52 -1.83 -17.21
N SER A 442 -11.97 -0.60 -16.95
CA SER A 442 -12.72 -0.27 -15.73
C SER A 442 -14.04 -1.05 -15.65
N LEU A 443 -14.81 -1.14 -16.73
CA LEU A 443 -16.04 -1.94 -16.80
C LEU A 443 -15.78 -3.44 -16.55
N PHE A 444 -14.65 -3.97 -17.03
CA PHE A 444 -14.23 -5.34 -16.73
C PHE A 444 -13.98 -5.55 -15.23
N VAL A 445 -13.34 -4.59 -14.55
CA VAL A 445 -13.14 -4.64 -13.09
C VAL A 445 -14.48 -4.62 -12.35
N PHE A 446 -15.44 -3.81 -12.79
CA PHE A 446 -16.79 -3.81 -12.20
C PHE A 446 -17.52 -5.15 -12.35
N LYS A 447 -17.41 -5.79 -13.52
CA LYS A 447 -18.08 -7.08 -13.78
C LYS A 447 -17.53 -8.24 -12.94
N LYS A 448 -16.26 -8.18 -12.51
CA LYS A 448 -15.58 -9.25 -11.74
C LYS A 448 -15.21 -8.82 -10.32
N ILE A 449 -16.08 -8.05 -9.66
CA ILE A 449 -15.75 -7.42 -8.37
C ILE A 449 -15.34 -8.43 -7.29
N ASP A 450 -16.01 -9.57 -7.15
CA ASP A 450 -15.74 -10.55 -6.09
C ASP A 450 -14.43 -11.30 -6.30
N LYS A 451 -14.12 -11.67 -7.55
CA LYS A 451 -12.87 -12.36 -7.90
C LYS A 451 -11.68 -11.42 -7.73
N ILE A 452 -11.81 -10.17 -8.15
CA ILE A 452 -10.76 -9.17 -8.03
C ILE A 452 -10.59 -8.76 -6.56
N LYS A 453 -11.67 -8.69 -5.77
CA LYS A 453 -11.58 -8.45 -4.33
C LYS A 453 -10.71 -9.51 -3.64
N LYS A 454 -10.85 -10.79 -4.01
CA LYS A 454 -9.98 -11.86 -3.47
C LYS A 454 -8.53 -11.72 -3.92
N MET A 455 -8.28 -11.37 -5.18
CA MET A 455 -6.92 -11.17 -5.71
C MET A 455 -6.24 -9.91 -5.14
N ALA A 456 -6.99 -8.84 -4.94
CA ALA A 456 -6.56 -7.58 -4.33
C ALA A 456 -6.08 -7.74 -2.88
N ARG A 457 -6.45 -8.83 -2.19
CA ARG A 457 -5.94 -9.11 -0.85
C ARG A 457 -4.52 -9.66 -0.84
N LYS A 458 -4.09 -10.30 -1.94
CA LYS A 458 -2.75 -10.90 -2.07
C LYS A 458 -1.73 -9.94 -2.69
N ASP A 459 -2.17 -9.17 -3.70
CA ASP A 459 -1.30 -8.27 -4.46
C ASP A 459 -1.65 -6.80 -4.20
N GLU A 460 -0.68 -6.03 -3.69
CA GLU A 460 -0.85 -4.60 -3.41
C GLU A 460 -1.20 -3.77 -4.65
N ILE A 461 -0.65 -4.13 -5.81
CA ILE A 461 -0.94 -3.45 -7.09
C ILE A 461 -2.41 -3.65 -7.48
N VAL A 462 -2.94 -4.86 -7.29
CA VAL A 462 -4.35 -5.17 -7.59
C VAL A 462 -5.26 -4.47 -6.57
N LYS A 463 -4.83 -4.33 -5.32
CA LYS A 463 -5.51 -3.52 -4.30
C LYS A 463 -5.66 -2.06 -4.73
N LEU A 464 -4.56 -1.45 -5.19
CA LEU A 464 -4.58 -0.07 -5.68
C LEU A 464 -5.55 0.10 -6.85
N LEU A 465 -5.56 -0.84 -7.81
CA LEU A 465 -6.49 -0.82 -8.94
C LEU A 465 -7.95 -1.03 -8.50
N TYR A 466 -8.19 -1.88 -7.51
CA TYR A 466 -9.53 -2.14 -6.97
C TYR A 466 -10.11 -0.92 -6.25
N ASP A 467 -9.32 -0.29 -5.37
CA ASP A 467 -9.71 0.91 -4.64
C ASP A 467 -9.89 2.12 -5.60
N GLY A 468 -9.09 2.18 -6.67
CA GLY A 468 -9.13 3.21 -7.70
C GLY A 468 -10.13 3.00 -8.85
N ARG A 469 -10.97 1.95 -8.83
CA ARG A 469 -11.81 1.56 -9.98
C ARG A 469 -12.70 2.69 -10.55
N PHE A 470 -13.29 3.51 -9.67
CA PHE A 470 -14.14 4.64 -10.08
C PHE A 470 -13.33 5.80 -10.65
N ILE A 471 -12.10 6.00 -10.18
CA ILE A 471 -11.20 7.03 -10.67
C ILE A 471 -10.79 6.70 -12.12
N ILE A 472 -10.41 5.45 -12.38
CA ILE A 472 -10.07 4.97 -13.73
C ILE A 472 -11.27 5.11 -14.69
N LEU A 473 -12.49 4.82 -14.22
CA LEU A 473 -13.70 5.00 -15.03
C LEU A 473 -13.88 6.46 -15.47
N MET A 474 -13.81 7.38 -14.51
CA MET A 474 -13.98 8.81 -14.78
C MET A 474 -12.87 9.33 -15.68
N MET A 475 -11.62 8.94 -15.45
CA MET A 475 -10.48 9.29 -16.29
C MET A 475 -10.67 8.84 -17.75
N GLY A 476 -11.14 7.61 -17.96
CA GLY A 476 -11.42 7.10 -19.29
C GLY A 476 -12.55 7.86 -20.01
N LEU A 477 -13.65 8.16 -19.30
CA LEU A 477 -14.78 8.92 -19.88
C LEU A 477 -14.40 10.36 -20.23
N PHE A 478 -13.65 11.04 -19.37
CA PHE A 478 -13.16 12.39 -19.69
C PHE A 478 -12.09 12.36 -20.78
N SER A 479 -11.21 11.35 -20.82
CA SER A 479 -10.23 11.15 -21.91
C SER A 479 -10.92 10.93 -23.26
N MET A 480 -12.03 10.19 -23.28
CA MET A 480 -12.88 10.04 -24.46
C MET A 480 -13.42 11.40 -24.93
N PHE A 481 -13.91 12.22 -23.99
CA PHE A 481 -14.42 13.56 -24.29
C PHE A 481 -13.34 14.52 -24.81
N THR A 482 -12.15 14.56 -24.18
CA THR A 482 -11.06 15.43 -24.63
C THR A 482 -10.43 14.92 -25.93
N GLY A 483 -10.35 13.61 -26.15
CA GLY A 483 -9.92 13.00 -27.41
C GLY A 483 -10.83 13.37 -28.58
N LEU A 484 -12.14 13.45 -28.34
CA LEU A 484 -13.10 13.96 -29.33
C LEU A 484 -12.90 15.47 -29.61
N ILE A 485 -12.56 16.27 -28.60
CA ILE A 485 -12.24 17.70 -28.78
C ILE A 485 -10.94 17.89 -29.58
N TYR A 486 -9.91 17.11 -29.28
CA TYR A 486 -8.65 17.14 -30.05
C TYR A 486 -8.80 16.51 -31.43
N ASN A 487 -9.86 15.72 -31.64
CA ASN A 487 -10.13 14.99 -32.86
C ASN A 487 -8.98 14.01 -33.23
N GLU A 488 -8.55 13.23 -32.24
CA GLU A 488 -7.48 12.23 -32.38
C GLU A 488 -7.98 10.85 -31.89
N ILE A 489 -7.93 9.84 -32.76
CA ILE A 489 -8.12 8.42 -32.42
C ILE A 489 -6.89 7.63 -32.85
N PHE A 490 -6.09 7.12 -31.90
CA PHE A 490 -4.82 6.44 -32.20
C PHE A 490 -3.94 7.22 -33.19
N ALA A 491 -3.87 8.55 -33.02
CA ALA A 491 -3.20 9.53 -33.89
C ALA A 491 -3.77 9.71 -35.31
N VAL A 492 -4.99 9.24 -35.59
CA VAL A 492 -5.72 9.49 -36.84
C VAL A 492 -6.85 10.49 -36.59
N PRO A 493 -7.06 11.50 -37.47
CA PRO A 493 -8.17 12.44 -37.35
C PRO A 493 -9.50 11.83 -37.85
N MET A 494 -10.64 12.28 -37.31
CA MET A 494 -11.97 11.86 -37.77
C MET A 494 -12.70 12.99 -38.49
N ASP A 495 -13.15 12.76 -39.73
CA ASP A 495 -14.00 13.72 -40.44
C ASP A 495 -15.49 13.47 -40.16
N LEU A 496 -15.99 14.01 -39.04
CA LEU A 496 -17.39 13.85 -38.60
C LEU A 496 -18.36 14.86 -39.24
N PHE A 497 -17.93 16.11 -39.47
CA PHE A 497 -18.80 17.23 -39.86
C PHE A 497 -18.46 17.81 -41.25
N GLY A 498 -17.44 17.28 -41.93
CA GLY A 498 -16.90 17.85 -43.17
C GLY A 498 -15.91 18.98 -42.88
N THR A 499 -14.83 19.02 -43.66
CA THR A 499 -13.75 20.00 -43.48
C THR A 499 -14.11 21.40 -43.98
N CYS A 500 -13.65 22.43 -43.27
CA CYS A 500 -13.80 23.83 -43.68
C CYS A 500 -12.70 24.28 -44.66
N TRP A 501 -11.70 23.43 -44.89
CA TRP A 501 -10.55 23.71 -45.75
C TRP A 501 -10.66 22.92 -47.04
N THR A 502 -10.45 23.61 -48.17
CA THR A 502 -10.43 22.98 -49.49
C THR A 502 -9.11 23.29 -50.18
N PRO A 503 -8.50 22.30 -50.87
CA PRO A 503 -7.28 22.56 -51.63
C PRO A 503 -7.55 23.58 -52.73
N ARG A 504 -6.69 24.59 -52.81
CA ARG A 504 -6.75 25.57 -53.90
C ARG A 504 -6.39 24.87 -55.21
N LYS A 505 -7.17 25.11 -56.28
CA LYS A 505 -7.01 24.45 -57.59
C LYS A 505 -5.53 24.41 -58.01
N ASN A 506 -5.00 23.20 -58.22
CA ASN A 506 -3.62 22.90 -58.62
C ASN A 506 -2.50 23.31 -57.64
N SER A 507 -2.77 23.42 -56.34
CA SER A 507 -1.72 23.63 -55.33
C SER A 507 -1.93 22.78 -54.07
N THR A 508 -0.84 22.52 -53.35
CA THR A 508 -0.85 21.86 -52.02
C THR A 508 -1.26 22.79 -50.89
N VAL A 509 -1.61 24.05 -51.20
CA VAL A 509 -2.05 25.05 -50.24
C VAL A 509 -3.56 24.94 -50.05
N LEU A 510 -3.99 24.78 -48.80
CA LEU A 510 -5.38 24.71 -48.40
C LEU A 510 -5.92 26.14 -48.17
N ASP A 511 -7.03 26.49 -48.84
CA ASP A 511 -7.76 27.73 -48.62
C ASP A 511 -9.07 27.45 -47.85
N LEU A 512 -9.52 28.41 -47.05
CA LEU A 512 -10.82 28.35 -46.37
C LEU A 512 -11.97 28.33 -47.40
N LYS A 513 -12.86 27.35 -47.26
CA LYS A 513 -14.07 27.18 -48.11
C LYS A 513 -15.01 28.39 -48.04
N SER A 514 -15.07 29.05 -46.88
CA SER A 514 -15.67 30.37 -46.71
C SER A 514 -14.96 31.14 -45.57
N LYS A 515 -14.97 32.48 -45.62
CA LYS A 515 -14.29 33.34 -44.62
C LYS A 515 -14.78 33.15 -43.17
N ASN A 516 -15.97 32.57 -42.98
CA ASN A 516 -16.60 32.34 -41.67
C ASN A 516 -16.81 30.84 -41.36
N CYS A 517 -16.18 29.92 -42.11
CA CYS A 517 -16.33 28.49 -41.83
C CYS A 517 -15.56 28.13 -40.56
N CYS A 518 -16.28 27.74 -39.50
CA CYS A 518 -15.71 27.19 -38.27
C CYS A 518 -16.15 25.73 -38.13
N TYR A 519 -15.23 24.86 -37.72
CA TYR A 519 -15.55 23.48 -37.44
C TYR A 519 -16.50 23.39 -36.23
N PRO A 520 -17.64 22.68 -36.31
CA PRO A 520 -18.65 22.73 -35.25
C PRO A 520 -18.20 22.21 -33.89
N PHE A 521 -17.31 21.22 -33.86
CA PHE A 521 -16.92 20.56 -32.61
C PHE A 521 -15.49 20.01 -32.67
N GLY A 522 -14.59 20.56 -31.85
CA GLY A 522 -13.18 20.13 -31.80
C GLY A 522 -12.28 20.79 -32.86
N VAL A 523 -11.15 20.15 -33.16
CA VAL A 523 -10.18 20.62 -34.15
C VAL A 523 -10.50 20.07 -35.54
N ASP A 524 -10.37 20.92 -36.57
CA ASP A 524 -10.63 20.52 -37.97
C ASP A 524 -9.65 19.42 -38.42
N PRO A 525 -10.14 18.29 -38.97
CA PRO A 525 -9.31 17.18 -39.45
C PRO A 525 -8.20 17.58 -40.42
N SER A 526 -8.44 18.61 -41.24
CA SER A 526 -7.51 19.01 -42.29
C SER A 526 -6.14 19.43 -41.75
N TRP A 527 -6.04 19.82 -40.48
CA TRP A 527 -4.77 20.23 -39.87
C TRP A 527 -3.78 19.08 -39.70
N ALA A 528 -4.25 17.85 -39.52
CA ALA A 528 -3.40 16.67 -39.26
C ALA A 528 -2.47 16.32 -40.43
N ASP A 529 -2.88 16.65 -41.65
CA ASP A 529 -2.12 16.39 -42.88
C ASP A 529 -1.21 17.56 -43.29
N THR A 530 -1.16 18.64 -42.50
CA THR A 530 -0.36 19.83 -42.82
C THR A 530 1.01 19.84 -42.17
N THR A 531 1.99 20.46 -42.83
CA THR A 531 3.33 20.71 -42.24
C THR A 531 3.31 21.69 -41.07
N THR A 532 2.21 22.42 -40.88
CA THR A 532 2.05 23.45 -39.83
C THR A 532 1.22 22.99 -38.64
N GLU A 533 0.81 21.71 -38.61
CA GLU A 533 0.06 21.08 -37.52
C GLU A 533 0.70 21.36 -36.15
N LEU A 534 1.99 21.05 -36.00
CA LEU A 534 2.70 21.17 -34.74
C LEU A 534 2.71 22.62 -34.23
N LEU A 535 2.85 23.60 -35.13
CA LEU A 535 2.84 25.01 -34.76
C LEU A 535 1.47 25.45 -34.23
N ASN A 536 0.39 25.01 -34.88
CA ASN A 536 -0.97 25.34 -34.47
C ASN A 536 -1.36 24.63 -33.17
N SER A 537 -1.15 23.31 -33.11
CA SER A 537 -1.45 22.47 -31.93
C SER A 537 -0.66 22.91 -30.70
N ASN A 538 0.61 23.29 -30.86
CA ASN A 538 1.42 23.84 -29.78
C ASN A 538 0.83 25.16 -29.24
N SER A 539 0.54 26.12 -30.13
CA SER A 539 -0.05 27.40 -29.73
C SER A 539 -1.41 27.24 -29.03
N LEU A 540 -2.26 26.30 -29.50
CA LEU A 540 -3.56 26.03 -28.90
C LEU A 540 -3.44 25.36 -27.53
N LYS A 541 -2.71 24.24 -27.43
CA LYS A 541 -2.58 23.46 -26.19
C LYS A 541 -1.86 24.26 -25.10
N MET A 542 -0.83 25.05 -25.45
CA MET A 542 -0.16 25.93 -24.49
C MET A 542 -1.11 26.97 -23.88
N LYS A 543 -1.90 27.68 -24.71
CA LYS A 543 -2.86 28.68 -24.22
C LYS A 543 -3.97 28.07 -23.38
N LEU A 544 -4.46 26.90 -23.79
CA LEU A 544 -5.49 26.15 -23.07
C LEU A 544 -4.99 25.72 -21.67
N SER A 545 -3.74 25.27 -21.56
CA SER A 545 -3.14 24.88 -20.27
C SER A 545 -3.09 26.03 -19.26
N VAL A 546 -2.72 27.23 -19.72
CA VAL A 546 -2.67 28.44 -18.90
C VAL A 546 -4.07 28.85 -18.45
N LEU A 547 -5.06 28.78 -19.34
CA LEU A 547 -6.45 29.14 -19.04
C LEU A 547 -7.04 28.21 -17.97
N PHE A 548 -6.88 26.89 -18.11
CA PHE A 548 -7.34 25.93 -17.10
C PHE A 548 -6.63 26.09 -15.76
N GLY A 549 -5.32 26.32 -15.78
CA GLY A 549 -4.55 26.53 -14.56
C GLY A 549 -5.02 27.73 -13.75
N ILE A 550 -5.24 28.87 -14.41
CA ILE A 550 -5.69 30.10 -13.74
C ILE A 550 -7.12 29.94 -13.20
N ILE A 551 -8.02 29.30 -13.94
CA ILE A 551 -9.38 29.00 -13.46
C ILE A 551 -9.33 28.12 -12.20
N GLN A 552 -8.51 27.06 -12.20
CA GLN A 552 -8.38 26.17 -11.05
C GLN A 552 -7.79 26.88 -9.83
N MET A 553 -6.76 27.71 -10.01
CA MET A 553 -6.16 28.48 -8.90
C MET A 553 -7.13 29.51 -8.32
N VAL A 554 -7.89 30.22 -9.17
CA VAL A 554 -8.94 31.14 -8.73
C VAL A 554 -10.00 30.40 -7.92
N LEU A 555 -10.42 29.21 -8.37
CA LEU A 555 -11.35 28.36 -7.62
C LEU A 555 -10.80 28.02 -6.22
N GLY A 556 -9.52 27.64 -6.12
CA GLY A 556 -8.87 27.35 -4.84
C GLY A 556 -8.88 28.54 -3.86
N ILE A 557 -8.59 29.75 -4.33
CA ILE A 557 -8.65 30.96 -3.50
C ILE A 557 -10.09 31.30 -3.10
N ILE A 558 -11.09 31.06 -3.96
CA ILE A 558 -12.50 31.21 -3.58
C ILE A 558 -12.90 30.24 -2.46
N LEU A 559 -12.33 29.02 -2.42
CA LEU A 559 -12.57 28.08 -1.32
C LEU A 559 -11.99 28.57 0.01
N SER A 560 -10.84 29.28 -0.01
CA SER A 560 -10.28 29.88 1.21
C SER A 560 -11.20 30.95 1.80
N LEU A 561 -11.90 31.74 0.96
CA LEU A 561 -12.93 32.68 1.42
C LEU A 561 -14.05 31.97 2.19
N PHE A 562 -14.56 30.84 1.67
CA PHE A 562 -15.61 30.09 2.36
C PHE A 562 -15.13 29.49 3.70
N ASN A 563 -13.84 29.17 3.83
CA ASN A 563 -13.25 28.79 5.12
C ASN A 563 -13.21 29.98 6.09
N HIS A 564 -12.72 31.15 5.66
CA HIS A 564 -12.63 32.33 6.53
C HIS A 564 -13.99 32.88 6.98
N ILE A 565 -15.02 32.79 6.12
CA ILE A 565 -16.40 33.15 6.46
C ILE A 565 -16.92 32.23 7.56
N HIS A 566 -16.69 30.92 7.44
CA HIS A 566 -17.19 29.93 8.40
C HIS A 566 -16.53 30.06 9.78
N PHE A 567 -15.20 30.19 9.83
CA PHE A 567 -14.47 30.41 11.08
C PHE A 567 -14.63 31.84 11.63
N LYS A 568 -15.43 32.71 10.98
CA LYS A 568 -15.68 34.11 11.35
C LYS A 568 -14.39 34.95 11.50
N GLN A 569 -13.38 34.66 10.68
CA GLN A 569 -12.08 35.33 10.71
C GLN A 569 -12.05 36.55 9.76
N PHE A 570 -12.78 37.61 10.11
CA PHE A 570 -12.90 38.81 9.25
C PHE A 570 -11.56 39.47 8.88
N LEU A 571 -10.55 39.34 9.73
CA LEU A 571 -9.23 39.91 9.48
C LEU A 571 -8.54 39.24 8.28
N ASN A 572 -8.64 37.92 8.18
CA ASN A 572 -8.02 37.17 7.07
C ASN A 572 -8.75 37.44 5.75
N ILE A 573 -10.07 37.68 5.77
CA ILE A 573 -10.81 38.05 4.55
C ILE A 573 -10.24 39.34 3.92
N TRP A 574 -10.05 40.38 4.73
CA TRP A 574 -9.61 41.69 4.22
C TRP A 574 -8.12 41.75 3.85
N PHE A 575 -7.25 41.03 4.57
CA PHE A 575 -5.80 41.18 4.43
C PHE A 575 -5.08 39.95 3.85
N GLU A 576 -5.78 38.85 3.62
CA GLU A 576 -5.24 37.63 2.99
C GLU A 576 -5.98 37.44 1.65
N PHE A 577 -7.28 37.10 1.70
CA PHE A 577 -8.06 36.77 0.51
C PHE A 577 -8.15 37.90 -0.54
N ILE A 578 -8.53 39.13 -0.14
CA ILE A 578 -8.69 40.25 -1.08
C ILE A 578 -7.39 40.61 -1.81
N PRO A 579 -6.26 40.84 -1.12
CA PRO A 579 -5.00 41.08 -1.81
C PRO A 579 -4.54 39.90 -2.68
N GLU A 580 -4.76 38.65 -2.26
CA GLU A 580 -4.42 37.46 -3.05
C GLU A 580 -5.18 37.39 -4.37
N ILE A 581 -6.51 37.55 -4.34
CA ILE A 581 -7.34 37.49 -5.56
C ILE A 581 -7.05 38.68 -6.48
N LEU A 582 -6.81 39.88 -5.93
CA LEU A 582 -6.41 41.04 -6.72
C LEU A 582 -5.04 40.84 -7.38
N LEU A 583 -4.07 40.28 -6.66
CA LEU A 583 -2.74 39.96 -7.20
C LEU A 583 -2.84 38.97 -8.35
N LEU A 584 -3.62 37.89 -8.20
CA LEU A 584 -3.76 36.87 -9.24
C LEU A 584 -4.53 37.40 -10.46
N LEU A 585 -5.67 38.08 -10.27
CA LEU A 585 -6.51 38.57 -11.37
C LEU A 585 -5.87 39.73 -12.15
N SER A 586 -5.11 40.59 -11.47
CA SER A 586 -4.51 41.77 -12.13
C SER A 586 -3.49 41.41 -13.21
N PHE A 587 -2.68 40.37 -12.99
CA PHE A 587 -1.69 39.90 -13.95
C PHE A 587 -2.15 38.68 -14.75
N PHE A 588 -2.46 37.57 -14.07
CA PHE A 588 -2.81 36.31 -14.73
C PHE A 588 -4.23 36.32 -15.30
N GLY A 589 -5.19 36.92 -14.58
CA GLY A 589 -6.53 37.13 -15.11
C GLY A 589 -6.53 38.00 -16.38
N TYR A 590 -5.71 39.06 -16.39
CA TYR A 590 -5.50 39.88 -17.57
C TYR A 590 -4.87 39.11 -18.74
N MET A 591 -3.91 38.22 -18.47
CA MET A 591 -3.34 37.34 -19.49
C MET A 591 -4.40 36.44 -20.14
N CYS A 592 -5.28 35.82 -19.33
CA CYS A 592 -6.41 35.04 -19.84
C CYS A 592 -7.35 35.89 -20.71
N PHE A 593 -7.65 37.11 -20.26
CA PHE A 593 -8.46 38.05 -21.02
C PHE A 593 -7.84 38.37 -22.39
N LEU A 594 -6.52 38.63 -22.46
CA LEU A 594 -5.82 38.88 -23.72
C LEU A 594 -5.84 37.66 -24.67
N ILE A 595 -5.73 36.44 -24.13
CA ILE A 595 -5.81 35.21 -24.93
C ILE A 595 -7.20 35.07 -25.56
N ILE A 596 -8.25 35.18 -24.75
CA ILE A 596 -9.65 35.05 -25.21
C ILE A 596 -9.98 36.17 -26.20
N TYR A 597 -9.60 37.41 -25.88
CA TYR A 597 -9.84 38.55 -26.77
C TYR A 597 -9.14 38.36 -28.12
N LYS A 598 -7.88 37.89 -28.13
CA LYS A 598 -7.16 37.62 -29.38
C LYS A 598 -7.87 36.57 -30.24
N TRP A 599 -8.46 35.55 -29.63
CA TRP A 599 -9.23 34.52 -30.35
C TRP A 599 -10.56 35.04 -30.91
N LEU A 600 -11.18 36.03 -30.27
CA LEU A 600 -12.46 36.60 -30.71
C LEU A 600 -12.33 37.66 -31.82
N THR A 601 -11.12 38.20 -32.05
CA THR A 601 -10.88 39.25 -33.06
C THR A 601 -10.28 38.71 -34.34
N ASN A 602 -10.84 39.09 -35.49
CA ASN A 602 -10.31 38.74 -36.81
C ASN A 602 -9.14 39.66 -37.21
N TRP A 603 -7.97 39.07 -37.48
CA TRP A 603 -6.72 39.80 -37.78
C TRP A 603 -6.39 39.91 -39.28
N ASN A 604 -7.24 39.38 -40.17
CA ASN A 604 -6.96 39.23 -41.61
C ASN A 604 -6.70 40.56 -42.34
N HIS A 605 -7.15 41.70 -41.79
CA HIS A 605 -6.87 43.03 -42.37
C HIS A 605 -5.42 43.52 -42.17
N ARG A 606 -4.59 42.82 -41.38
CA ARG A 606 -3.21 43.20 -41.05
C ARG A 606 -2.15 42.28 -41.66
N GLU A 607 -2.50 41.39 -42.58
CA GLU A 607 -1.61 40.39 -43.20
C GLU A 607 -0.41 40.96 -43.99
N GLY A 608 -0.29 42.28 -44.14
CA GLY A 608 0.84 42.95 -44.80
C GLY A 608 1.86 43.64 -43.86
N GLN A 609 1.64 43.69 -42.55
CA GLN A 609 2.61 44.25 -41.60
C GLN A 609 3.38 43.13 -40.89
N THR A 610 4.70 43.11 -41.06
CA THR A 610 5.63 42.13 -40.48
C THR A 610 5.60 42.15 -38.96
N GLY A 611 4.80 41.28 -38.37
CA GLY A 611 4.80 41.00 -36.93
C GLY A 611 3.41 40.71 -36.42
N GLY A 612 3.00 39.43 -36.42
CA GLY A 612 1.83 39.01 -35.65
C GLY A 612 1.97 39.43 -34.18
N ILE A 613 0.86 39.75 -33.51
CA ILE A 613 0.90 40.21 -32.11
C ILE A 613 1.44 39.09 -31.22
N ILE A 614 2.63 39.31 -30.66
CA ILE A 614 3.29 38.41 -29.71
C ILE A 614 2.77 38.75 -28.31
N LEU A 615 1.93 37.89 -27.71
CA LEU A 615 1.42 38.14 -26.36
C LEU A 615 2.56 38.22 -25.33
N ILE A 616 3.59 37.39 -25.48
CA ILE A 616 4.70 37.31 -24.53
C ILE A 616 5.42 38.65 -24.43
N THR A 617 5.66 39.38 -25.53
CA THR A 617 6.31 40.70 -25.47
C THR A 617 5.42 41.72 -24.77
N THR A 618 4.11 41.69 -25.00
CA THR A 618 3.16 42.56 -24.28
C THR A 618 3.10 42.26 -22.79
N LEU A 619 3.30 41.00 -22.39
CA LEU A 619 3.34 40.57 -20.99
C LEU A 619 4.67 40.91 -20.31
N ILE A 620 5.80 40.81 -21.02
CA ILE A 620 7.10 41.25 -20.51
C ILE A 620 7.11 42.77 -20.32
N ASN A 621 6.57 43.51 -21.30
CA ASN A 621 6.48 44.96 -21.22
C ASN A 621 5.55 45.45 -20.11
N PHE A 622 4.58 44.63 -19.65
CA PHE A 622 3.75 44.94 -18.49
C PHE A 622 4.58 45.20 -17.23
N PHE A 623 5.65 44.43 -17.00
CA PHE A 623 6.54 44.64 -15.84
C PHE A 623 7.70 45.59 -16.12
N LEU A 624 8.34 45.48 -17.30
CA LEU A 624 9.55 46.25 -17.59
C LEU A 624 9.28 47.72 -17.96
N LYS A 625 8.16 47.99 -18.65
CA LYS A 625 7.79 49.33 -19.14
C LYS A 625 6.26 49.53 -19.06
N PRO A 626 5.70 49.71 -17.85
CA PRO A 626 4.27 49.89 -17.70
C PRO A 626 3.79 51.13 -18.48
N GLY A 627 2.81 50.93 -19.36
CA GLY A 627 2.15 52.00 -20.11
C GLY A 627 2.68 52.28 -21.52
N THR A 628 3.78 51.67 -21.98
CA THR A 628 4.25 51.84 -23.37
C THR A 628 3.92 50.62 -24.23
N VAL A 629 2.80 50.68 -24.95
CA VAL A 629 2.46 49.70 -26.00
C VAL A 629 2.67 50.36 -27.36
N ALA A 630 3.48 49.75 -28.23
CA ALA A 630 3.66 50.24 -29.60
C ALA A 630 2.29 50.24 -30.31
N LYS A 631 1.96 51.31 -31.05
CA LYS A 631 0.65 51.48 -31.72
C LYS A 631 0.32 50.30 -32.65
N ASP A 632 1.34 49.67 -33.24
CA ASP A 632 1.21 48.52 -34.13
C ASP A 632 0.89 47.21 -33.38
N GLN A 633 1.22 47.12 -32.09
CA GLN A 633 1.00 45.95 -31.23
C GLN A 633 -0.21 46.12 -30.29
N GLN A 634 -0.98 47.21 -30.42
CA GLN A 634 -2.16 47.46 -29.60
C GLN A 634 -3.30 46.48 -29.96
N ILE A 635 -3.79 45.77 -28.94
CA ILE A 635 -4.84 44.74 -29.03
C ILE A 635 -6.23 45.38 -28.97
N TYR A 636 -6.44 46.32 -28.04
CA TYR A 636 -7.71 47.04 -27.87
C TYR A 636 -7.48 48.53 -27.52
N LYS A 637 -8.50 49.37 -27.71
CA LYS A 637 -8.42 50.82 -27.47
C LYS A 637 -8.11 51.09 -25.98
N HIS A 638 -7.18 52.01 -25.70
CA HIS A 638 -6.74 52.40 -24.34
C HIS A 638 -6.07 51.29 -23.50
N GLN A 639 -5.38 50.34 -24.15
CA GLN A 639 -4.65 49.26 -23.48
C GLN A 639 -3.55 49.79 -22.52
N ASP A 640 -2.88 50.87 -22.91
CA ASP A 640 -1.86 51.58 -22.13
C ASP A 640 -2.35 52.00 -20.73
N LYS A 641 -3.54 52.61 -20.66
CA LYS A 641 -4.14 53.06 -19.40
C LYS A 641 -4.53 51.89 -18.51
N VAL A 642 -5.14 50.85 -19.10
CA VAL A 642 -5.58 49.66 -18.35
C VAL A 642 -4.39 48.90 -17.77
N GLN A 643 -3.33 48.68 -18.56
CA GLN A 643 -2.12 48.00 -18.09
C GLN A 643 -1.44 48.76 -16.95
N SER A 644 -1.40 50.09 -17.03
CA SER A 644 -0.83 50.93 -15.97
C SER A 644 -1.62 50.82 -14.66
N ILE A 645 -2.96 50.84 -14.72
CA ILE A 645 -3.82 50.68 -13.54
C ILE A 645 -3.64 49.28 -12.92
N LEU A 646 -3.64 48.23 -13.73
CA LEU A 646 -3.46 46.86 -13.26
C LEU A 646 -2.07 46.64 -12.64
N ALA A 647 -1.02 47.22 -13.20
CA ALA A 647 0.33 47.17 -12.63
C ALA A 647 0.40 47.85 -11.26
N ILE A 648 -0.29 48.99 -11.07
CA ILE A 648 -0.38 49.67 -9.78
C ILE A 648 -1.10 48.79 -8.76
N ILE A 649 -2.22 48.16 -9.14
CA ILE A 649 -2.98 47.24 -8.27
C ILE A 649 -2.10 46.04 -7.86
N PHE A 650 -1.34 45.49 -8.81
CA PHE A 650 -0.44 44.36 -8.56
C PHE A 650 0.67 44.71 -7.56
N VAL A 651 1.29 45.88 -7.67
CA VAL A 651 2.35 46.31 -6.74
C VAL A 651 1.77 46.66 -5.37
N LEU A 652 0.58 47.27 -5.32
CA LEU A 652 -0.07 47.70 -4.08
C LEU A 652 -0.59 46.52 -3.24
N SER A 653 -0.95 45.40 -3.85
CA SER A 653 -1.47 44.23 -3.12
C SER A 653 -0.42 43.55 -2.23
N ILE A 654 0.87 43.60 -2.60
CA ILE A 654 1.97 43.01 -1.82
C ILE A 654 2.11 43.64 -0.42
N PRO A 655 2.29 44.97 -0.26
CA PRO A 655 2.36 45.58 1.06
C PRO A 655 1.04 45.50 1.83
N LEU A 656 -0.11 45.45 1.13
CA LEU A 656 -1.44 45.31 1.75
C LEU A 656 -1.63 43.95 2.43
N MET A 657 -0.97 42.90 1.94
CA MET A 657 -0.99 41.57 2.56
C MET A 657 -0.01 41.45 3.75
N LEU A 658 1.14 42.12 3.67
CA LEU A 658 2.23 41.96 4.64
C LEU A 658 2.00 42.73 5.95
N ILE A 659 1.62 44.01 5.85
CA ILE A 659 1.73 44.97 6.96
C ILE A 659 0.48 45.00 7.86
N PRO A 660 -0.76 45.06 7.36
CA PRO A 660 -1.91 45.37 8.21
C PRO A 660 -2.21 44.29 9.26
N LYS A 661 -2.14 43.00 8.90
CA LYS A 661 -2.50 41.87 9.78
C LYS A 661 -1.68 41.82 11.08
N PRO A 662 -0.32 41.78 11.06
CA PRO A 662 0.47 41.72 12.29
C PRO A 662 0.29 42.97 13.16
N PHE A 663 0.16 44.16 12.56
CA PHE A 663 -0.03 45.40 13.30
C PHE A 663 -1.42 45.49 13.96
N ILE A 664 -2.48 45.01 13.30
CA ILE A 664 -3.83 44.96 13.88
C ILE A 664 -3.88 43.95 15.03
N LEU A 665 -3.27 42.77 14.87
CA LEU A 665 -3.16 41.78 15.94
C LEU A 665 -2.43 42.34 17.16
N ARG A 666 -1.29 43.03 16.95
CA ARG A 666 -0.55 43.73 18.01
C ARG A 666 -1.42 44.78 18.72
N HIS A 667 -2.19 45.56 17.97
CA HIS A 667 -3.06 46.58 18.56
C HIS A 667 -4.21 45.96 19.38
N ARG A 668 -4.83 44.88 18.89
CA ARG A 668 -5.86 44.13 19.63
C ARG A 668 -5.30 43.52 20.91
N TRP A 669 -4.10 42.95 20.86
CA TRP A 669 -3.43 42.39 22.04
C TRP A 669 -3.13 43.47 23.09
N LYS A 670 -2.54 44.62 22.69
CA LYS A 670 -2.32 45.75 23.60
C LYS A 670 -3.62 46.27 24.23
N LYS A 671 -4.72 46.33 23.47
CA LYS A 671 -6.03 46.73 23.98
C LYS A 671 -6.60 45.71 24.96
N LYS A 672 -6.45 44.40 24.70
CA LYS A 672 -6.87 43.32 25.61
C LYS A 672 -6.08 43.33 26.91
N GLN A 673 -4.77 43.58 26.87
CA GLN A 673 -3.93 43.78 28.05
C GLN A 673 -4.34 45.02 28.84
N ARG A 674 -4.57 46.16 28.18
CA ARG A 674 -5.01 47.40 28.83
C ARG A 674 -6.38 47.24 29.50
N ASN A 675 -7.31 46.51 28.89
CA ASN A 675 -8.60 46.19 29.52
C ASN A 675 -8.44 45.23 30.71
N LYS A 676 -7.61 44.18 30.61
CA LYS A 676 -7.29 43.31 31.77
C LYS A 676 -6.73 44.12 32.94
N ASN A 677 -5.77 45.01 32.67
CA ASN A 677 -5.19 45.87 33.72
C ASN A 677 -6.20 46.89 34.27
N GLY A 678 -7.16 47.36 33.45
CA GLY A 678 -8.24 48.23 33.90
C GLY A 678 -9.26 47.54 34.81
N TYR A 679 -9.57 46.25 34.59
CA TYR A 679 -10.42 45.48 35.50
C TYR A 679 -9.71 45.14 36.82
N ILE A 680 -8.40 44.92 36.80
CA ILE A 680 -7.58 44.71 38.01
C ILE A 680 -7.55 45.99 38.88
N GLN A 681 -7.64 47.18 38.28
CA GLN A 681 -7.71 48.44 39.04
C GLN A 681 -9.09 48.76 39.63
N ILE A 682 -10.18 48.16 39.13
CA ILE A 682 -11.55 48.43 39.63
C ILE A 682 -11.93 47.48 40.77
N ASN A 683 -11.37 46.27 40.82
CA ASN A 683 -11.51 45.34 41.95
C ASN A 683 -10.41 45.51 43.02
N GLY A 684 -9.68 46.63 42.99
CA GLY A 684 -8.56 46.95 43.88
C GLY A 684 -8.95 47.78 45.10
N SER A 685 -10.14 47.58 45.64
CA SER A 685 -10.53 48.04 46.97
C SER A 685 -11.54 47.06 47.56
N ASP A 686 -11.06 46.30 48.55
CA ASP A 686 -11.78 45.54 49.58
C ASP A 686 -11.62 44.00 49.49
N ASP A 687 -10.91 43.52 50.53
CA ASP A 687 -10.95 42.22 51.21
C ASP A 687 -10.08 41.02 50.72
N ASP A 688 -8.93 40.91 51.39
CA ASP A 688 -8.30 39.77 52.11
C ASP A 688 -8.55 38.29 51.71
N ASP A 689 -7.42 37.57 51.69
CA ASP A 689 -7.19 36.15 51.99
C ASP A 689 -8.00 35.07 51.26
N ASP A 690 -7.38 34.47 50.24
CA ASP A 690 -7.44 33.01 50.03
C ASP A 690 -6.30 32.52 49.11
N GLU A 691 -5.23 32.04 49.73
CA GLU A 691 -4.24 31.15 49.12
C GLU A 691 -4.90 29.79 48.88
N ASN A 692 -5.33 29.49 47.64
CA ASN A 692 -5.31 28.12 47.13
C ASN A 692 -5.45 28.03 45.60
N GLY A 693 -4.38 27.51 44.97
CA GLY A 693 -4.44 26.58 43.84
C GLY A 693 -5.29 26.95 42.62
N LYS A 694 -4.96 28.03 41.90
CA LYS A 694 -5.34 28.15 40.48
C LYS A 694 -4.14 27.80 39.60
N SER A 695 -4.27 26.63 38.99
CA SER A 695 -3.40 26.06 37.96
C SER A 695 -2.85 27.13 37.01
N ASN A 696 -1.53 27.06 36.79
CA ASN A 696 -0.80 27.74 35.73
C ASN A 696 -1.48 27.46 34.37
N LYS A 697 -2.43 28.32 33.98
CA LYS A 697 -2.78 28.47 32.57
C LYS A 697 -1.57 29.15 31.92
N GLN A 698 -0.77 28.37 31.18
CA GLN A 698 0.18 28.91 30.22
C GLN A 698 -0.59 29.78 29.23
N GLU A 699 -0.73 31.07 29.52
CA GLU A 699 -1.19 32.04 28.54
C GLU A 699 -0.08 32.17 27.50
N GLU A 700 -0.33 31.66 26.28
CA GLU A 700 0.58 31.79 25.14
C GLU A 700 1.07 33.23 25.03
N LYS A 701 2.40 33.40 25.15
CA LYS A 701 3.05 34.69 24.91
C LYS A 701 2.79 35.06 23.46
N PHE A 702 2.06 36.16 23.22
CA PHE A 702 1.92 36.69 21.86
C PHE A 702 3.25 37.26 21.39
N GLU A 703 4.01 36.47 20.67
CA GLU A 703 5.28 36.88 20.10
C GLU A 703 5.04 37.59 18.75
N PHE A 704 5.05 38.92 18.78
CA PHE A 704 4.88 39.73 17.57
C PHE A 704 5.91 39.38 16.48
N GLY A 705 7.13 39.00 16.87
CA GLY A 705 8.18 38.58 15.96
C GLY A 705 7.78 37.35 15.14
N GLU A 706 7.26 36.31 15.79
CA GLU A 706 6.81 35.08 15.13
C GLU A 706 5.67 35.34 14.14
N VAL A 707 4.66 36.11 14.56
CA VAL A 707 3.52 36.45 13.69
C VAL A 707 3.96 37.26 12.48
N PHE A 708 4.90 38.20 12.65
CA PHE A 708 5.43 39.00 11.56
C PHE A 708 6.26 38.16 10.58
N ILE A 709 7.14 37.29 11.09
CA ILE A 709 7.96 36.39 10.26
C ILE A 709 7.07 35.41 9.50
N HIS A 710 6.09 34.78 10.16
CA HIS A 710 5.16 33.87 9.51
C HIS A 710 4.37 34.56 8.39
N GLN A 711 3.84 35.77 8.63
CA GLN A 711 3.12 36.53 7.60
C GLN A 711 4.03 36.96 6.44
N MET A 712 5.31 37.27 6.72
CA MET A 712 6.31 37.58 5.70
C MET A 712 6.61 36.37 4.82
N ILE A 713 6.81 35.19 5.41
CA ILE A 713 7.01 33.93 4.68
C ILE A 713 5.79 33.64 3.81
N HIS A 714 4.58 33.70 4.38
CA HIS A 714 3.33 33.50 3.65
C HIS A 714 3.21 34.45 2.44
N THR A 715 3.57 35.72 2.62
CA THR A 715 3.53 36.72 1.54
C THR A 715 4.51 36.38 0.42
N ILE A 716 5.75 36.04 0.75
CA ILE A 716 6.78 35.69 -0.24
C ILE A 716 6.41 34.40 -0.97
N GLU A 717 5.98 33.38 -0.23
CA GLU A 717 5.56 32.10 -0.77
C GLU A 717 4.35 32.25 -1.70
N PHE A 718 3.36 33.06 -1.33
CA PHE A 718 2.19 33.27 -2.20
C PHE A 718 2.56 33.98 -3.51
N VAL A 719 3.38 35.04 -3.46
CA VAL A 719 3.74 35.82 -4.66
C VAL A 719 4.62 34.99 -5.61
N LEU A 720 5.70 34.39 -5.10
CA LEU A 720 6.58 33.53 -5.91
C LEU A 720 5.85 32.26 -6.35
N GLY A 721 5.06 31.68 -5.47
CA GLY A 721 4.22 30.51 -5.73
C GLY A 721 3.19 30.77 -6.82
N SER A 722 2.57 31.94 -6.90
CA SER A 722 1.60 32.25 -7.97
C SER A 722 2.22 32.24 -9.36
N ILE A 723 3.47 32.71 -9.50
CA ILE A 723 4.22 32.67 -10.76
C ILE A 723 4.65 31.23 -11.08
N SER A 724 5.25 30.55 -10.10
CA SER A 724 5.71 29.16 -10.23
C SER A 724 4.56 28.20 -10.57
N ASN A 725 3.45 28.30 -9.85
CA ASN A 725 2.27 27.44 -10.03
C ASN A 725 1.64 27.67 -11.40
N THR A 726 1.53 28.91 -11.87
CA THR A 726 1.01 29.18 -13.23
C THR A 726 1.91 28.55 -14.31
N ALA A 727 3.23 28.67 -14.19
CA ALA A 727 4.17 28.04 -15.11
C ALA A 727 4.11 26.50 -15.05
N SER A 728 3.87 25.95 -13.85
CA SER A 728 3.72 24.51 -13.61
C SER A 728 2.58 23.89 -14.44
N TYR A 729 1.51 24.64 -14.72
CA TYR A 729 0.40 24.17 -15.56
C TYR A 729 0.78 23.93 -17.02
N LEU A 730 1.92 24.44 -17.51
CA LEU A 730 2.45 24.11 -18.85
C LEU A 730 2.71 22.61 -19.03
N ARG A 731 2.80 21.84 -17.93
CA ARG A 731 2.85 20.37 -17.98
C ARG A 731 1.64 19.77 -18.71
N LEU A 732 0.44 20.35 -18.55
CA LEU A 732 -0.76 19.90 -19.26
C LEU A 732 -0.53 19.88 -20.77
N TRP A 733 0.09 20.95 -21.28
CA TRP A 733 0.46 21.06 -22.68
C TRP A 733 1.59 20.10 -23.06
N ALA A 734 2.69 20.08 -22.29
CA ALA A 734 3.87 19.29 -22.63
C ALA A 734 3.55 17.79 -22.72
N LEU A 735 2.80 17.25 -21.76
CA LEU A 735 2.41 15.84 -21.74
C LEU A 735 1.40 15.51 -22.85
N SER A 736 0.41 16.39 -23.09
CA SER A 736 -0.56 16.22 -24.18
C SER A 736 0.09 16.24 -25.56
N LEU A 737 1.13 17.05 -25.74
CA LEU A 737 1.90 17.09 -26.99
C LEU A 737 2.76 15.83 -27.12
N ALA A 738 3.46 15.42 -26.06
CA ALA A 738 4.27 14.20 -26.06
C ALA A 738 3.43 12.97 -26.40
N HIS A 739 2.28 12.79 -25.75
CA HIS A 739 1.36 11.67 -25.99
C HIS A 739 0.91 11.59 -27.46
N SER A 740 0.44 12.72 -28.01
CA SER A 740 0.00 12.82 -29.41
C SER A 740 1.13 12.50 -30.40
N GLN A 741 2.34 13.02 -30.17
CA GLN A 741 3.50 12.75 -31.03
C GLN A 741 3.97 11.30 -30.94
N LEU A 742 4.01 10.73 -29.74
CA LEU A 742 4.46 9.35 -29.53
C LEU A 742 3.48 8.35 -30.15
N SER A 743 2.17 8.60 -30.01
CA SER A 743 1.11 7.85 -30.71
C SER A 743 1.28 7.92 -32.24
N LYS A 744 1.53 9.13 -32.79
CA LYS A 744 1.77 9.34 -34.23
C LYS A 744 3.00 8.58 -34.74
N VAL A 745 4.11 8.62 -33.99
CA VAL A 745 5.34 7.90 -34.36
C VAL A 745 5.13 6.39 -34.36
N PHE A 746 4.44 5.84 -33.35
CA PHE A 746 4.14 4.40 -33.31
C PHE A 746 3.22 3.96 -34.44
N TRP A 747 2.20 4.76 -34.76
CA TRP A 747 1.32 4.50 -35.90
C TRP A 747 2.10 4.47 -37.22
N GLN A 748 2.95 5.48 -37.45
CA GLN A 748 3.72 5.60 -38.70
C GLN A 748 4.83 4.55 -38.83
N MET A 749 5.63 4.34 -37.77
CA MET A 749 6.81 3.49 -37.84
C MET A 749 6.50 2.00 -37.75
N ILE A 750 5.47 1.61 -36.99
CA ILE A 750 5.15 0.18 -36.78
C ILE A 750 4.06 -0.26 -37.76
N PHE A 751 2.93 0.44 -37.78
CA PHE A 751 1.75 -0.02 -38.52
C PHE A 751 1.79 0.33 -40.01
N LEU A 752 2.03 1.61 -40.36
CA LEU A 752 2.10 2.02 -41.77
C LEU A 752 3.27 1.37 -42.54
N PHE A 753 4.42 1.19 -41.89
CA PHE A 753 5.56 0.49 -42.50
C PHE A 753 5.19 -0.95 -42.89
N THR A 754 4.53 -1.67 -41.98
CA THR A 754 4.13 -3.05 -42.21
C THR A 754 3.01 -3.16 -43.26
N LEU A 755 2.08 -2.21 -43.29
CA LEU A 755 1.05 -2.11 -44.34
C LEU A 755 1.65 -1.98 -45.73
N ARG A 756 2.78 -1.26 -45.88
CA ARG A 756 3.45 -1.05 -47.17
C ARG A 756 4.10 -2.32 -47.73
N ILE A 757 4.45 -3.28 -46.89
CA ILE A 757 5.07 -4.56 -47.28
C ILE A 757 4.03 -5.52 -47.89
N ASN A 758 2.74 -5.29 -47.65
CA ASN A 758 1.59 -5.96 -48.29
C ASN A 758 1.55 -7.50 -48.19
N ILE A 759 2.27 -8.09 -47.22
CA ILE A 759 2.24 -9.52 -46.91
C ILE A 759 1.33 -9.74 -45.69
N PRO A 760 0.22 -10.50 -45.79
CA PRO A 760 -0.78 -10.59 -44.73
C PRO A 760 -0.23 -11.10 -43.39
N GLY A 761 0.73 -12.04 -43.42
CA GLY A 761 1.41 -12.52 -42.21
C GLY A 761 2.23 -11.44 -41.52
N THR A 762 2.92 -10.58 -42.28
CA THR A 762 3.67 -9.46 -41.70
C THR A 762 2.75 -8.40 -41.12
N VAL A 763 1.63 -8.07 -41.78
CA VAL A 763 0.62 -7.11 -41.29
C VAL A 763 0.04 -7.55 -39.95
N ALA A 764 -0.28 -8.84 -39.78
CA ALA A 764 -0.76 -9.37 -38.51
C ALA A 764 0.27 -9.23 -37.38
N ILE A 765 1.54 -9.58 -37.66
CA ILE A 765 2.64 -9.43 -36.68
C ILE A 765 2.87 -7.96 -36.35
N GLY A 766 2.88 -7.06 -37.34
CA GLY A 766 3.04 -5.63 -37.14
C GLY A 766 1.91 -5.03 -36.30
N PHE A 767 0.66 -5.47 -36.50
CA PHE A 767 -0.46 -5.07 -35.66
C PHE A 767 -0.30 -5.56 -34.21
N CYS A 768 0.12 -6.80 -33.99
CA CYS A 768 0.37 -7.32 -32.65
C CYS A 768 1.49 -6.54 -31.93
N ILE A 769 2.57 -6.21 -32.63
CA ILE A 769 3.67 -5.41 -32.07
C ILE A 769 3.19 -4.00 -31.75
N TRP A 770 2.45 -3.36 -32.67
CA TRP A 770 1.86 -2.05 -32.44
C TRP A 770 0.93 -2.06 -31.22
N ALA A 771 -0.01 -3.00 -31.15
CA ALA A 771 -0.97 -3.13 -30.05
C ALA A 771 -0.28 -3.41 -28.70
N CYS A 772 0.77 -4.23 -28.69
CA CYS A 772 1.55 -4.49 -27.47
C CYS A 772 2.31 -3.23 -27.02
N THR A 773 2.92 -2.52 -27.96
CA THR A 773 3.71 -1.31 -27.67
C THR A 773 2.80 -0.17 -27.19
N THR A 774 1.65 0.05 -27.83
CA THR A 774 0.67 1.03 -27.38
C THR A 774 0.10 0.67 -26.00
N PHE A 775 -0.17 -0.60 -25.74
CA PHE A 775 -0.64 -1.04 -24.42
C PHE A 775 0.40 -0.83 -23.31
N VAL A 776 1.65 -1.23 -23.51
CA VAL A 776 2.66 -1.12 -22.44
C VAL A 776 3.13 0.32 -22.25
N VAL A 777 3.44 1.03 -23.33
CA VAL A 777 4.06 2.37 -23.25
C VAL A 777 3.00 3.45 -23.06
N LEU A 778 2.01 3.55 -23.95
CA LEU A 778 1.01 4.62 -23.89
C LEU A 778 -0.01 4.37 -22.77
N MET A 779 -0.56 3.16 -22.68
CA MET A 779 -1.66 2.89 -21.75
C MET A 779 -1.23 2.67 -20.31
N ILE A 780 -0.07 2.06 -20.03
CA ILE A 780 0.39 1.84 -18.64
C ILE A 780 1.35 2.95 -18.21
N MET A 781 2.43 3.18 -18.96
CA MET A 781 3.52 4.06 -18.49
C MET A 781 3.13 5.55 -18.57
N GLU A 782 2.60 6.00 -19.71
CA GLU A 782 2.20 7.40 -19.86
C GLU A 782 0.94 7.76 -19.07
N SER A 783 -0.03 6.85 -18.97
CA SER A 783 -1.22 7.11 -18.14
C SER A 783 -0.86 7.26 -16.66
N LEU A 784 0.08 6.45 -16.14
CA LEU A 784 0.58 6.60 -14.77
C LEU A 784 1.31 7.94 -14.57
N SER A 785 2.12 8.35 -15.56
CA SER A 785 2.81 9.65 -15.54
C SER A 785 1.81 10.81 -15.55
N ALA A 786 0.82 10.79 -16.44
CA ALA A 786 -0.24 11.79 -16.51
C ALA A 786 -1.09 11.82 -15.22
N PHE A 787 -1.36 10.66 -14.62
CA PHE A 787 -2.05 10.55 -13.33
C PHE A 787 -1.27 11.26 -12.21
N LEU A 788 0.03 10.99 -12.08
CA LEU A 788 0.88 11.62 -11.06
C LEU A 788 1.04 13.13 -11.28
N HIS A 789 1.13 13.57 -12.54
CA HIS A 789 1.17 15.00 -12.85
C HIS A 789 -0.16 15.71 -12.54
N ALA A 790 -1.29 15.09 -12.85
CA ALA A 790 -2.61 15.61 -12.46
C ALA A 790 -2.76 15.67 -10.92
N LEU A 791 -2.27 14.66 -10.21
CA LEU A 791 -2.28 14.59 -8.75
C LEU A 791 -1.44 15.68 -8.12
N ARG A 792 -0.23 15.91 -8.67
CA ARG A 792 0.64 17.01 -8.25
C ARG A 792 -0.05 18.37 -8.38
N LEU A 793 -0.70 18.63 -9.52
CA LEU A 793 -1.48 19.86 -9.75
C LEU A 793 -2.56 20.10 -8.68
N HIS A 794 -3.14 19.03 -8.14
CA HIS A 794 -4.14 19.15 -7.07
C HIS A 794 -3.48 19.37 -5.70
N TRP A 795 -2.40 18.65 -5.38
CA TRP A 795 -1.76 18.76 -4.07
C TRP A 795 -1.01 20.08 -3.88
N VAL A 796 -0.23 20.52 -4.85
CA VAL A 796 0.65 21.69 -4.68
C VAL A 796 -0.02 22.96 -5.19
N GLU A 797 -0.69 22.93 -6.34
CA GLU A 797 -1.23 24.14 -6.96
C GLU A 797 -2.66 24.48 -6.49
N PHE A 798 -3.51 23.48 -6.23
CA PHE A 798 -4.90 23.68 -5.78
C PHE A 798 -5.05 23.68 -4.24
N ASN A 799 -4.64 22.60 -3.57
CA ASN A 799 -4.85 22.43 -2.12
C ASN A 799 -4.09 23.48 -1.29
N ASN A 800 -2.86 23.86 -1.68
CA ASN A 800 -2.05 24.85 -0.96
C ASN A 800 -2.75 26.24 -0.81
N LYS A 801 -3.82 26.52 -1.56
CA LYS A 801 -4.55 27.79 -1.48
C LYS A 801 -5.59 27.87 -0.37
N PHE A 802 -6.11 26.74 0.11
CA PHE A 802 -7.20 26.76 1.10
C PHE A 802 -7.11 25.66 2.15
N TYR A 803 -6.30 24.63 1.92
CA TYR A 803 -6.20 23.42 2.73
C TYR A 803 -4.97 23.49 3.63
N LYS A 804 -5.17 23.68 4.94
CA LYS A 804 -4.07 23.87 5.89
C LYS A 804 -3.54 22.56 6.47
N GLY A 805 -4.42 21.66 6.92
CA GLY A 805 -4.08 20.29 7.33
C GLY A 805 -3.05 20.07 8.45
N GLU A 806 -2.66 21.11 9.20
CA GLU A 806 -1.55 21.05 10.18
C GLU A 806 -1.88 20.36 11.53
N TYR A 807 -3.13 20.42 12.02
CA TYR A 807 -3.51 19.98 13.38
C TYR A 807 -4.62 18.92 13.38
N ALA A 808 -4.77 18.21 12.27
CA ALA A 808 -5.90 17.34 12.04
C ALA A 808 -5.65 15.90 12.51
N ILE A 809 -6.53 15.39 13.36
CA ILE A 809 -6.58 13.97 13.74
C ILE A 809 -7.63 13.29 12.86
N LYS A 810 -7.29 12.15 12.24
CA LYS A 810 -8.26 11.35 11.50
C LYS A 810 -9.11 10.57 12.49
N PHE A 811 -10.43 10.63 12.32
CA PHE A 811 -11.35 9.82 13.10
C PHE A 811 -11.19 8.33 12.76
N VAL A 812 -10.76 7.53 13.73
CA VAL A 812 -10.62 6.07 13.60
C VAL A 812 -11.49 5.42 14.67
N PRO A 813 -12.77 5.16 14.37
CA PRO A 813 -13.64 4.55 15.36
C PRO A 813 -13.22 3.11 15.65
N PHE A 814 -13.36 2.69 16.89
CA PHE A 814 -13.10 1.32 17.29
C PHE A 814 -14.09 0.37 16.63
N ASN A 815 -13.63 -0.49 15.69
CA ASN A 815 -14.53 -1.36 14.92
C ASN A 815 -13.88 -2.74 14.64
N TYR A 816 -14.66 -3.81 14.76
CA TYR A 816 -14.22 -5.18 14.46
C TYR A 816 -14.07 -5.52 12.97
N LYS A 817 -14.54 -4.68 12.03
CA LYS A 817 -14.52 -4.97 10.59
C LYS A 817 -13.13 -5.33 10.02
N GLN A 818 -12.06 -4.76 10.58
CA GLN A 818 -10.70 -5.10 10.15
C GLN A 818 -10.30 -6.50 10.62
N ILE A 819 -10.63 -6.84 11.86
CA ILE A 819 -10.37 -8.15 12.47
C ILE A 819 -11.17 -9.24 11.75
N GLU A 820 -12.43 -8.98 11.42
CA GLU A 820 -13.27 -9.90 10.65
C GLU A 820 -12.74 -10.11 9.22
N ALA A 821 -12.13 -9.09 8.62
CA ALA A 821 -11.51 -9.23 7.30
C ALA A 821 -10.29 -10.17 7.35
N GLU A 822 -9.43 -10.00 8.36
CA GLU A 822 -8.25 -10.87 8.59
C GLU A 822 -8.67 -12.31 8.92
N ALA A 823 -9.69 -12.50 9.76
CA ALA A 823 -10.22 -13.83 10.07
C ALA A 823 -10.82 -14.52 8.84
N ASN A 824 -11.53 -13.78 7.99
CA ASN A 824 -12.06 -14.31 6.73
C ASN A 824 -10.95 -14.70 5.74
N ASP A 825 -9.76 -14.09 5.82
CA ASP A 825 -8.62 -14.46 4.98
C ASP A 825 -8.01 -15.81 5.39
N LEU A 826 -8.14 -16.21 6.65
CA LEU A 826 -7.76 -17.55 7.11
C LEU A 826 -8.78 -18.62 6.70
N ARG A 827 -10.03 -18.23 6.38
CA ARG A 827 -11.10 -19.13 5.92
C ARG A 827 -10.98 -19.49 4.43
N ASP A 828 -10.53 -18.54 3.60
CA ASP A 828 -10.38 -18.65 2.13
C ASP A 828 -9.05 -19.33 1.73
#